data_AF-A0A960SU77-F1
#
_entry.id   AF-A0A960SU77-F1
#
_cell.length_a   1.000
_cell.length_b   1.000
_cell.length_c   1.000
_cell.angle_alpha   90.00
_cell.angle_beta   90.00
_cell.angle_gamma   90.00
#
_symmetry.space_group_name_H-M   'P 1'
#
loop_
_entity.id
_entity.type
_entity.pdbx_description
1 polymer ?
#
loop_
_entity_poly.entity_id
_entity_poly.type
_entity_poly.pdbx_seq_one_letter_code
_entity_poly.pdbx_strand_id
1 'polypeptide(L)'
;MKTQLLARILVASTLSLVTFLQLAGTITGHAAEPDPNTKVYWNGGKRGHIDGCPRLPKDTAELAKIPVKSYGEMTAGGAVLCSRCPGSSTQGKGKPGRKADAPQTPAVVYDPGTKVYVDALWFRVHAEDCPSLLLKERKRTLTLEEADKAGCRIGQSGQSGRENCCLQGYRRKRPEKKLSDDTILCGNNEKRNFKHIAGCHRYWPVRSDLRRPLKDWVADGFKVCPHCIERGPGLATITDEEWKKLGPPDNFVAPEGWVPKPYSADQLPPASEVDILIKETLSKGNAIQELPFTDPVACMEMFMGQRFFFPVTQWLNLYQAYRSTGDRHVFDMLLESARHYNRISMEYPAVAQLKASDPEGIPFMYSMAACARITLQLAKKHPDQVGANEIEEAETFLRTIISVLKPVCEGDGSLDPEMGIPRKLADDFRSRAYNRAMNGIGTLGMTVAALEDLQSLRKTKEYQPTIDRYRKVIREFLSNFFNEGHLCTKVAGRPMFVYPYNKGKIREVNGCPIFKRPEDGGHYSHTLQGLMLLYQATPELGIDDEFMTAVANAIYRSSTEKVPLGGKGKKAKGGKKETLSGHVECPTAAKVRPFGSLNDGHTYSPARERFYMLEAFRDGIIDAQCITLNAQQKEAANSDYDHRLATLFSHYMKALRKDRSLIHLREGTP
;
A
#
# COMPACT_ATOMS: atom_id res chain seq x y z
N MET A 1 34.93 35.77 -35.15
CA MET A 1 34.34 34.41 -35.14
C MET A 1 35.33 33.24 -35.26
N LYS A 2 36.63 33.42 -35.56
CA LYS A 2 37.60 32.32 -35.61
C LYS A 2 38.46 32.13 -34.34
N THR A 3 38.40 33.03 -33.37
CA THR A 3 39.19 32.99 -32.12
C THR A 3 38.47 32.40 -30.90
N GLN A 4 37.14 32.28 -30.91
CA GLN A 4 36.38 31.66 -29.81
C GLN A 4 36.26 30.12 -29.91
N LEU A 5 36.60 29.54 -31.06
CA LEU A 5 36.55 28.08 -31.27
C LEU A 5 37.81 27.36 -30.75
N LEU A 6 38.96 28.03 -30.76
CA LEU A 6 40.23 27.49 -30.25
C LEU A 6 40.32 27.47 -28.71
N ALA A 7 39.65 28.40 -28.02
CA ALA A 7 39.58 28.40 -26.55
C ALA A 7 38.71 27.27 -25.97
N ARG A 8 37.76 26.72 -26.75
CA ARG A 8 36.90 25.61 -26.30
C ARG A 8 37.52 24.23 -26.54
N ILE A 9 38.48 24.12 -27.47
CA ILE A 9 39.17 22.85 -27.74
C ILE A 9 40.28 22.60 -26.69
N LEU A 10 40.90 23.66 -26.13
CA LEU A 10 41.96 23.49 -25.12
C LEU A 10 41.46 23.10 -23.72
N VAL A 11 40.20 23.40 -23.37
CA VAL A 11 39.58 23.01 -22.08
C VAL A 11 39.05 21.56 -22.13
N ALA A 12 38.77 21.03 -23.31
CA ALA A 12 38.32 19.65 -23.48
C ALA A 12 39.48 18.63 -23.38
N SER A 13 40.71 19.02 -23.69
CA SER A 13 41.88 18.10 -23.70
C SER A 13 42.60 17.99 -22.36
N THR A 14 42.33 18.88 -21.39
CA THR A 14 42.93 18.81 -20.02
C THR A 14 42.02 18.14 -19.00
N LEU A 15 40.70 18.01 -19.26
CA LEU A 15 39.78 17.27 -18.39
C LEU A 15 39.78 15.74 -18.63
N SER A 16 40.29 15.30 -19.78
CA SER A 16 40.36 13.87 -20.14
C SER A 16 41.59 13.14 -19.59
N LEU A 17 42.57 13.82 -18.99
CA LEU A 17 43.78 13.19 -18.42
C LEU A 17 43.77 13.05 -16.88
N VAL A 18 42.83 13.69 -16.18
CA VAL A 18 42.69 13.58 -14.70
C VAL A 18 41.63 12.56 -14.29
N THR A 19 40.77 12.11 -15.22
CA THR A 19 39.68 11.17 -14.92
C THR A 19 40.07 9.69 -15.15
N PHE A 20 41.30 9.42 -15.60
CA PHE A 20 41.79 8.06 -15.90
C PHE A 20 42.61 7.41 -14.75
N LEU A 21 42.64 8.02 -13.56
CA LEU A 21 43.43 7.54 -12.41
C LEU A 21 42.64 7.40 -11.09
N GLN A 22 41.30 7.31 -11.15
CA GLN A 22 40.45 7.08 -9.96
C GLN A 22 39.43 5.94 -10.10
N LEU A 23 39.72 4.93 -10.92
CA LEU A 23 38.95 3.69 -11.00
C LEU A 23 39.84 2.48 -10.77
N ALA A 24 40.35 2.37 -9.54
CA ALA A 24 40.84 1.11 -8.99
C ALA A 24 40.28 0.95 -7.57
N GLY A 25 39.51 -0.11 -7.35
CA GLY A 25 39.32 -0.71 -6.04
C GLY A 25 38.02 -0.39 -5.28
N THR A 26 36.91 -1.04 -5.64
CA THR A 26 35.98 -1.58 -4.62
C THR A 26 35.96 -3.09 -4.72
N ILE A 27 37.03 -3.70 -4.22
CA ILE A 27 37.08 -5.12 -3.87
C ILE A 27 36.62 -5.20 -2.41
N THR A 28 35.59 -6.01 -2.15
CA THR A 28 35.22 -6.44 -0.80
C THR A 28 36.29 -7.39 -0.27
N GLY A 29 37.43 -6.85 0.14
CA GLY A 29 38.34 -7.51 1.08
C GLY A 29 38.01 -7.04 2.49
N HIS A 30 38.33 -7.84 3.51
CA HIS A 30 38.57 -7.27 4.83
C HIS A 30 39.50 -6.08 4.64
N ALA A 31 39.06 -4.87 4.99
CA ALA A 31 39.80 -3.67 4.65
C ALA A 31 41.19 -3.80 5.28
N ALA A 32 42.20 -3.96 4.43
CA ALA A 32 43.58 -3.96 4.85
C ALA A 32 43.81 -2.67 5.66
N GLU A 33 44.52 -2.77 6.77
CA GLU A 33 44.90 -1.58 7.52
C GLU A 33 45.61 -0.61 6.57
N PRO A 34 45.30 0.70 6.63
CA PRO A 34 45.95 1.68 5.78
C PRO A 34 47.48 1.61 5.92
N ASP A 35 48.19 1.89 4.85
CA ASP A 35 49.65 1.99 4.87
C ASP A 35 50.08 2.98 5.98
N PRO A 36 51.11 2.70 6.80
CA PRO A 36 51.56 3.60 7.85
C PRO A 36 51.89 5.01 7.37
N ASN A 37 52.24 5.20 6.10
CA ASN A 37 52.52 6.51 5.52
C ASN A 37 51.27 7.23 4.98
N THR A 38 50.08 6.62 5.09
CA THR A 38 48.82 7.21 4.65
C THR A 38 48.55 8.52 5.36
N LYS A 39 48.24 9.57 4.59
CA LYS A 39 47.90 10.89 5.12
C LYS A 39 46.63 10.85 5.97
N VAL A 40 46.73 11.31 7.22
CA VAL A 40 45.60 11.48 8.15
C VAL A 40 45.56 12.90 8.69
N TYR A 41 44.36 13.41 8.90
CA TYR A 41 44.07 14.65 9.61
C TYR A 41 43.79 14.30 11.07
N TRP A 42 44.70 14.69 11.96
CA TRP A 42 44.68 14.28 13.37
C TRP A 42 45.27 15.36 14.27
N ASN A 43 44.50 15.78 15.28
CA ASN A 43 44.86 16.86 16.20
C ASN A 43 45.41 16.37 17.54
N GLY A 44 45.93 15.14 17.63
CA GLY A 44 46.39 14.54 18.89
C GLY A 44 45.29 13.90 19.75
N GLY A 45 44.03 13.91 19.30
CA GLY A 45 42.90 13.30 20.01
C GLY A 45 42.85 11.77 19.90
N LYS A 46 41.77 11.13 20.38
CA LYS A 46 41.63 9.65 20.31
C LYS A 46 41.36 9.11 18.90
N ARG A 47 41.05 9.98 17.93
CA ARG A 47 40.65 9.58 16.57
C ARG A 47 41.19 10.52 15.51
N GLY A 48 41.70 9.95 14.42
CA GLY A 48 42.05 10.69 13.20
C GLY A 48 41.17 10.31 12.01
N HIS A 49 41.34 11.06 10.93
CA HIS A 49 40.53 10.94 9.72
C HIS A 49 41.43 10.87 8.49
N ILE A 50 41.24 9.87 7.62
CA ILE A 50 41.89 9.89 6.30
C ILE A 50 41.20 10.89 5.37
N ASP A 51 41.91 11.28 4.31
CA ASP A 51 41.39 12.15 3.27
C ASP A 51 40.11 11.57 2.64
N GLY A 52 39.10 12.42 2.44
CA GLY A 52 37.77 12.01 1.99
C GLY A 52 36.83 11.43 3.07
N CYS A 53 37.24 11.40 4.35
CA CYS A 53 36.32 11.01 5.43
C CYS A 53 35.09 11.94 5.50
N PRO A 54 33.85 11.43 5.54
CA PRO A 54 32.64 12.27 5.57
C PRO A 54 32.44 13.08 6.86
N ARG A 55 33.33 12.91 7.85
CA ARG A 55 33.35 13.70 9.09
C ARG A 55 34.41 14.81 9.08
N LEU A 56 35.25 14.89 8.06
CA LEU A 56 36.13 16.04 7.89
C LEU A 56 35.30 17.28 7.51
N PRO A 57 35.72 18.48 7.97
CA PRO A 57 35.14 19.73 7.47
C PRO A 57 35.21 19.77 5.94
N LYS A 58 34.12 20.18 5.31
CA LYS A 58 34.07 20.37 3.85
C LYS A 58 34.64 21.72 3.41
N ASP A 59 34.74 22.65 4.35
CA ASP A 59 35.41 23.93 4.14
C ASP A 59 36.93 23.74 4.18
N THR A 60 37.60 24.12 3.09
CA THR A 60 39.05 24.00 2.93
C THR A 60 39.83 24.84 3.94
N ALA A 61 39.29 25.98 4.39
CA ALA A 61 39.92 26.83 5.38
C ALA A 61 39.86 26.23 6.79
N GLU A 62 38.82 25.46 7.10
CA GLU A 62 38.73 24.72 8.36
C GLU A 62 39.54 23.43 8.33
N LEU A 63 39.55 22.73 7.20
CA LEU A 63 40.36 21.52 7.01
C LEU A 63 41.87 21.80 7.16
N ALA A 64 42.34 22.95 6.64
CA ALA A 64 43.72 23.37 6.73
C ALA A 64 44.21 23.63 8.19
N LYS A 65 43.28 23.83 9.14
CA LYS A 65 43.61 24.03 10.56
C LYS A 65 43.86 22.71 11.30
N ILE A 66 43.54 21.56 10.70
CA ILE A 66 43.74 20.25 11.32
C ILE A 66 45.14 19.75 10.94
N PRO A 67 46.03 19.46 11.92
CA PRO A 67 47.36 18.94 11.63
C PRO A 67 47.29 17.66 10.78
N VAL A 68 48.15 17.60 9.78
CA VAL A 68 48.30 16.43 8.92
C VAL A 68 49.47 15.59 9.46
N LYS A 69 49.22 14.31 9.65
CA LYS A 69 50.18 13.30 10.12
C LYS A 69 50.10 12.05 9.25
N SER A 70 51.03 11.13 9.43
CA SER A 70 50.90 9.78 8.87
C SER A 70 50.03 8.89 9.75
N TYR A 71 49.42 7.87 9.17
CA TYR A 71 48.62 6.89 9.89
C TYR A 71 49.46 6.20 10.99
N GLY A 72 50.73 5.91 10.72
CA GLY A 72 51.69 5.36 11.67
C GLY A 72 52.02 6.30 12.83
N GLU A 73 52.17 7.60 12.59
CA GLU A 73 52.35 8.59 13.66
C GLU A 73 51.12 8.67 14.57
N MET A 74 49.92 8.60 13.98
CA MET A 74 48.66 8.62 14.73
C MET A 74 48.48 7.36 15.60
N THR A 75 48.76 6.18 15.04
CA THR A 75 48.61 4.91 15.77
C THR A 75 49.68 4.75 16.84
N ALA A 76 50.92 5.19 16.60
CA ALA A 76 51.97 5.26 17.62
C ALA A 76 51.57 6.19 18.79
N GLY A 77 50.77 7.24 18.51
CA GLY A 77 50.14 8.10 19.52
C GLY A 77 48.92 7.49 20.22
N GLY A 78 48.61 6.20 20.00
CA GLY A 78 47.50 5.48 20.62
C GLY A 78 46.11 5.84 20.09
N ALA A 79 46.03 6.55 18.96
CA ALA A 79 44.78 6.91 18.32
C ALA A 79 44.40 5.92 17.20
N VAL A 80 43.10 5.84 16.89
CA VAL A 80 42.56 4.96 15.83
C VAL A 80 41.83 5.78 14.77
N LEU A 81 41.56 5.21 13.61
CA LEU A 81 40.71 5.90 12.65
C LEU A 81 39.28 6.06 13.18
N CYS A 82 38.64 7.17 12.79
CA CYS A 82 37.21 7.33 12.97
C CYS A 82 36.46 6.18 12.27
N SER A 83 35.41 5.65 12.91
CA SER A 83 34.61 4.51 12.44
C SER A 83 33.89 4.69 11.08
N ARG A 84 34.04 5.84 10.43
CA ARG A 84 33.49 6.15 9.11
C ARG A 84 34.57 6.45 8.07
N CYS A 85 35.83 6.36 8.47
CA CYS A 85 36.98 6.43 7.57
C CYS A 85 37.05 5.14 6.75
N PRO A 86 37.26 5.22 5.43
CA PRO A 86 37.71 4.05 4.68
C PRO A 86 38.93 3.40 5.37
N GLY A 87 38.96 2.07 5.45
CA GLY A 87 40.02 1.33 6.16
C GLY A 87 39.95 1.31 7.70
N SER A 88 38.94 1.94 8.32
CA SER A 88 38.79 1.90 9.78
C SER A 88 38.32 0.52 10.29
N SER A 89 39.10 -0.11 11.16
CA SER A 89 38.72 -1.33 11.90
C SER A 89 37.79 -1.05 13.10
N THR A 90 37.63 0.21 13.52
CA THR A 90 36.83 0.57 14.71
C THR A 90 35.32 0.46 14.44
N GLN A 91 34.64 -0.51 15.08
CA GLN A 91 33.17 -0.63 15.04
C GLN A 91 32.50 0.66 15.56
N GLY A 92 31.76 1.35 14.69
CA GLY A 92 31.03 2.56 15.06
C GLY A 92 29.73 2.26 15.82
N LYS A 93 29.50 2.93 16.96
CA LYS A 93 28.17 3.01 17.62
C LYS A 93 27.22 3.97 16.87
N GLY A 94 26.95 3.71 15.59
CA GLY A 94 25.99 4.48 14.80
C GLY A 94 24.58 3.90 14.90
N LYS A 95 23.55 4.77 15.01
CA LYS A 95 22.15 4.42 14.70
C LYS A 95 22.09 3.69 13.35
N PRO A 96 21.23 2.67 13.17
CA PRO A 96 21.21 1.81 12.00
C PRO A 96 20.75 2.58 10.76
N GLY A 97 21.68 3.32 10.16
CA GLY A 97 21.62 3.56 8.73
C GLY A 97 21.82 2.19 8.09
N ARG A 98 20.76 1.72 7.42
CA ARG A 98 20.67 0.50 6.61
C ARG A 98 22.08 0.01 6.23
N LYS A 99 22.56 -1.01 6.93
CA LYS A 99 23.66 -1.82 6.42
C LYS A 99 23.23 -2.22 5.01
N ALA A 100 24.10 -2.08 4.01
CA ALA A 100 23.95 -2.93 2.85
C ALA A 100 23.92 -4.36 3.41
N ASP A 101 22.79 -5.02 3.28
CA ASP A 101 22.59 -6.36 3.80
C ASP A 101 23.62 -7.27 3.13
N ALA A 102 24.77 -7.47 3.80
CA ALA A 102 25.60 -8.62 3.50
C ALA A 102 24.67 -9.82 3.76
N PRO A 103 24.39 -10.68 2.76
CA PRO A 103 23.44 -11.75 2.94
C PRO A 103 23.92 -12.60 4.12
N GLN A 104 23.11 -12.67 5.18
CA GLN A 104 23.33 -13.60 6.30
C GLN A 104 23.16 -15.07 5.86
N THR A 105 22.75 -15.29 4.61
CA THR A 105 22.60 -16.62 4.01
C THR A 105 23.95 -17.09 3.45
N PRO A 106 24.42 -18.29 3.81
CA PRO A 106 25.63 -18.86 3.22
C PRO A 106 25.49 -18.97 1.70
N ALA A 107 26.62 -18.85 1.01
CA ALA A 107 26.65 -19.01 -0.44
C ALA A 107 26.20 -20.42 -0.81
N VAL A 108 25.20 -20.52 -1.68
CA VAL A 108 24.77 -21.81 -2.24
C VAL A 108 25.43 -21.93 -3.60
N VAL A 109 26.08 -23.07 -3.84
CA VAL A 109 26.64 -23.41 -5.15
C VAL A 109 25.49 -23.97 -5.98
N TYR A 110 25.09 -23.21 -7.01
CA TYR A 110 24.10 -23.66 -7.98
C TYR A 110 24.79 -24.18 -9.24
N ASP A 111 24.21 -25.20 -9.87
CA ASP A 111 24.65 -25.68 -11.17
C ASP A 111 24.48 -24.55 -12.21
N PRO A 112 25.54 -24.13 -12.94
CA PRO A 112 25.45 -23.19 -14.05
C PRO A 112 24.37 -23.55 -15.09
N GLY A 113 24.13 -24.85 -15.30
CA GLY A 113 23.11 -25.39 -16.20
C GLY A 113 21.68 -25.35 -15.65
N THR A 114 21.47 -24.90 -14.40
CA THR A 114 20.15 -24.81 -13.78
C THR A 114 19.23 -23.98 -14.66
N LYS A 115 18.10 -24.57 -15.09
CA LYS A 115 17.09 -23.87 -15.87
C LYS A 115 16.39 -22.81 -15.01
N VAL A 116 16.29 -21.60 -15.54
CA VAL A 116 15.62 -20.47 -14.91
C VAL A 116 14.65 -19.77 -15.85
N TYR A 117 13.67 -19.10 -15.28
CA TYR A 117 12.55 -18.47 -15.99
C TYR A 117 12.58 -16.96 -15.80
N VAL A 118 12.59 -16.20 -16.89
CA VAL A 118 12.64 -14.74 -16.88
C VAL A 118 11.23 -14.17 -16.66
N ASP A 119 11.09 -13.26 -15.70
CA ASP A 119 9.88 -12.47 -15.51
C ASP A 119 9.58 -11.62 -16.75
N ALA A 120 8.30 -11.47 -17.09
CA ALA A 120 7.85 -10.68 -18.24
C ALA A 120 7.83 -9.17 -17.95
N LEU A 121 7.63 -8.78 -16.69
CA LEU A 121 7.56 -7.39 -16.27
C LEU A 121 8.94 -6.80 -15.97
N TRP A 122 9.76 -7.57 -15.24
CA TRP A 122 11.09 -7.14 -14.77
C TRP A 122 12.16 -8.10 -15.24
N PHE A 123 13.37 -7.61 -15.52
CA PHE A 123 14.48 -8.48 -15.93
C PHE A 123 15.11 -9.26 -14.75
N ARG A 124 14.30 -10.14 -14.17
CA ARG A 124 14.60 -11.02 -13.03
C ARG A 124 14.33 -12.45 -13.42
N VAL A 125 15.05 -13.40 -12.82
CA VAL A 125 14.82 -14.83 -13.04
C VAL A 125 14.44 -15.59 -11.76
N HIS A 126 13.70 -16.67 -11.95
CA HIS A 126 13.33 -17.62 -10.90
C HIS A 126 13.71 -19.05 -11.28
N ALA A 127 14.01 -19.88 -10.28
CA ALA A 127 14.08 -21.33 -10.44
C ALA A 127 12.71 -21.93 -10.79
N GLU A 128 12.70 -23.13 -11.36
CA GLU A 128 11.49 -23.81 -11.82
C GLU A 128 10.48 -24.10 -10.70
N ASP A 129 10.96 -24.41 -9.50
CA ASP A 129 10.20 -24.76 -8.31
C ASP A 129 9.80 -23.54 -7.47
N CYS A 130 10.05 -22.33 -7.97
CA CYS A 130 9.76 -21.12 -7.23
C CYS A 130 8.25 -20.92 -7.03
N PRO A 131 7.76 -20.77 -5.78
CA PRO A 131 6.34 -20.56 -5.51
C PRO A 131 5.81 -19.20 -5.98
N SER A 132 6.70 -18.26 -6.34
CA SER A 132 6.34 -16.97 -6.94
C SER A 132 6.37 -16.97 -8.48
N LEU A 133 6.78 -18.07 -9.11
CA LEU A 133 6.85 -18.17 -10.57
C LEU A 133 5.45 -18.37 -11.13
N LEU A 134 5.01 -17.40 -11.93
CA LEU A 134 3.72 -17.41 -12.62
C LEU A 134 3.90 -17.87 -14.07
N LEU A 135 2.94 -18.63 -14.59
CA LEU A 135 2.80 -18.93 -16.03
C LEU A 135 4.12 -19.37 -16.67
N LYS A 136 4.82 -20.31 -16.02
CA LYS A 136 6.19 -20.71 -16.40
C LYS A 136 6.28 -21.18 -17.85
N GLU A 137 5.22 -21.81 -18.35
CA GLU A 137 5.06 -22.29 -19.71
C GLU A 137 5.01 -21.17 -20.76
N ARG A 138 4.72 -19.93 -20.35
CA ARG A 138 4.68 -18.75 -21.22
C ARG A 138 5.91 -17.85 -21.07
N LYS A 139 6.87 -18.22 -20.21
CA LYS A 139 8.05 -17.40 -19.92
C LYS A 139 9.26 -17.82 -20.74
N ARG A 140 10.10 -16.83 -21.06
CA ARG A 140 11.42 -17.08 -21.61
C ARG A 140 12.27 -17.85 -20.59
N THR A 141 12.95 -18.89 -21.05
CA THR A 141 13.88 -19.68 -20.23
C THR A 141 15.32 -19.37 -20.59
N LEU A 142 16.21 -19.46 -19.60
CA LEU A 142 17.67 -19.39 -19.73
C LEU A 142 18.29 -20.47 -18.83
N THR A 143 19.57 -20.76 -18.99
CA THR A 143 20.36 -21.33 -17.90
C THR A 143 20.75 -20.25 -16.88
N LEU A 144 21.09 -20.64 -15.66
CA LEU A 144 21.54 -19.71 -14.62
C LEU A 144 22.80 -18.95 -15.05
N GLU A 145 23.71 -19.61 -15.77
CA GLU A 145 24.89 -18.95 -16.36
C GLU A 145 24.52 -17.94 -17.45
N GLU A 146 23.57 -18.28 -18.34
CA GLU A 146 23.08 -17.35 -19.36
C GLU A 146 22.38 -16.14 -18.73
N ALA A 147 21.61 -16.35 -17.66
CA ALA A 147 20.94 -15.29 -16.93
C ALA A 147 21.95 -14.35 -16.24
N ASP A 148 22.98 -14.90 -15.58
CA ASP A 148 24.04 -14.09 -14.98
C ASP A 148 24.85 -13.35 -16.06
N LYS A 149 25.15 -14.03 -17.18
CA LYS A 149 25.76 -13.43 -18.39
C LYS A 149 24.96 -12.26 -18.94
N ALA A 150 23.65 -12.39 -19.01
CA ALA A 150 22.77 -11.35 -19.51
C ALA A 150 22.58 -10.20 -18.50
N GLY A 151 23.01 -10.36 -17.25
CA GLY A 151 22.83 -9.39 -16.18
C GLY A 151 21.43 -9.43 -15.56
N CYS A 152 20.70 -10.55 -15.67
CA CYS A 152 19.42 -10.74 -14.97
C CYS A 152 19.59 -10.54 -13.47
N ARG A 153 18.53 -10.14 -12.77
CA ARG A 153 18.50 -10.14 -11.30
C ARG A 153 18.31 -11.56 -10.77
N ILE A 154 19.22 -12.00 -9.91
CA ILE A 154 19.31 -13.36 -9.38
C ILE A 154 19.52 -13.30 -7.87
N GLY A 155 18.80 -14.12 -7.11
CA GLY A 155 19.12 -14.41 -5.70
C GLY A 155 18.93 -13.28 -4.69
N GLN A 156 18.19 -12.22 -5.05
CA GLN A 156 17.91 -11.10 -4.15
C GLN A 156 16.49 -11.19 -3.57
N SER A 157 16.39 -11.15 -2.23
CA SER A 157 15.21 -10.65 -1.53
C SER A 157 15.26 -9.11 -1.53
N GLY A 158 14.12 -8.43 -1.62
CA GLY A 158 14.09 -6.97 -1.73
C GLY A 158 12.81 -6.35 -2.27
N GLN A 159 11.91 -7.15 -2.83
CA GLN A 159 10.53 -6.68 -3.03
C GLN A 159 9.87 -6.55 -1.67
N SER A 160 9.35 -5.36 -1.34
CA SER A 160 8.52 -5.08 -0.17
C SER A 160 7.58 -6.25 0.18
N GLY A 161 8.00 -7.15 1.07
CA GLY A 161 7.22 -8.30 1.54
C GLY A 161 7.46 -9.68 0.89
N ARG A 162 8.48 -9.89 0.03
CA ARG A 162 8.87 -11.24 -0.43
C ARG A 162 10.24 -11.61 0.13
N GLU A 163 10.22 -12.37 1.21
CA GLU A 163 11.41 -12.73 2.01
C GLU A 163 12.22 -13.90 1.41
N ASN A 164 11.64 -14.67 0.48
CA ASN A 164 12.26 -15.88 -0.07
C ASN A 164 12.45 -15.77 -1.60
N CYS A 165 13.67 -15.49 -2.05
CA CYS A 165 14.04 -15.68 -3.45
C CYS A 165 14.47 -17.15 -3.64
N CYS A 166 13.93 -17.85 -4.63
CA CYS A 166 14.27 -19.25 -4.95
C CYS A 166 15.76 -19.49 -5.30
N LEU A 167 16.51 -18.43 -5.60
CA LEU A 167 17.93 -18.46 -5.91
C LEU A 167 18.78 -17.77 -4.82
N GLN A 168 18.24 -17.61 -3.61
CA GLN A 168 18.92 -16.94 -2.50
C GLN A 168 20.24 -17.63 -2.16
N GLY A 169 21.30 -16.84 -2.01
CA GLY A 169 22.65 -17.35 -1.75
C GLY A 169 23.48 -17.60 -3.03
N TYR A 170 22.91 -17.47 -4.23
CA TYR A 170 23.69 -17.47 -5.46
C TYR A 170 24.69 -16.30 -5.49
N ARG A 171 25.97 -16.59 -5.70
CA ARG A 171 27.01 -15.58 -5.91
C ARG A 171 27.17 -15.29 -7.39
N ARG A 172 26.66 -14.13 -7.80
CA ARG A 172 26.81 -13.62 -9.17
C ARG A 172 28.29 -13.53 -9.55
N LYS A 173 28.60 -13.95 -10.77
CA LYS A 173 29.91 -13.78 -11.40
C LYS A 173 29.97 -12.47 -12.19
N ARG A 174 28.81 -11.91 -12.57
CA ARG A 174 28.71 -10.74 -13.45
C ARG A 174 27.78 -9.67 -12.88
N PRO A 175 28.02 -8.38 -13.21
CA PRO A 175 27.22 -7.28 -12.69
C PRO A 175 25.78 -7.33 -13.22
N GLU A 176 24.84 -6.79 -12.44
CA GLU A 176 23.45 -6.68 -12.87
C GLU A 176 23.29 -5.67 -14.00
N LYS A 177 22.36 -5.94 -14.91
CA LYS A 177 21.99 -5.00 -15.97
C LYS A 177 21.33 -3.78 -15.34
N LYS A 178 21.89 -2.60 -15.61
CA LYS A 178 21.34 -1.30 -15.21
C LYS A 178 20.36 -0.79 -16.26
N LEU A 179 19.61 0.25 -15.90
CA LEU A 179 18.84 1.02 -16.88
C LEU A 179 19.81 1.65 -17.89
N SER A 180 19.46 1.58 -19.17
CA SER A 180 20.19 2.26 -20.24
C SER A 180 19.60 3.64 -20.50
N ASP A 181 20.38 4.49 -21.16
CA ASP A 181 19.96 5.81 -21.63
C ASP A 181 18.69 5.78 -22.48
N ASP A 182 18.46 4.69 -23.21
CA ASP A 182 17.27 4.47 -24.05
C ASP A 182 16.10 3.81 -23.31
N THR A 183 16.22 3.53 -22.01
CA THR A 183 15.10 3.01 -21.21
C THR A 183 13.98 4.04 -21.18
N ILE A 184 12.79 3.66 -21.68
CA ILE A 184 11.64 4.55 -21.67
C ILE A 184 11.10 4.68 -20.23
N LEU A 185 11.06 5.92 -19.75
CA LEU A 185 10.44 6.27 -18.48
C LEU A 185 9.21 7.14 -18.70
N CYS A 186 8.28 7.03 -17.76
CA CYS A 186 7.04 7.77 -17.71
C CYS A 186 6.94 8.70 -16.49
N GLY A 187 6.24 9.81 -16.69
CA GLY A 187 5.88 10.77 -15.64
C GLY A 187 5.49 12.14 -16.19
N ASN A 188 5.01 13.00 -15.31
CA ASN A 188 4.65 14.39 -15.62
C ASN A 188 5.88 15.31 -15.68
N ASN A 189 5.68 16.60 -16.00
CA ASN A 189 6.77 17.59 -16.09
C ASN A 189 7.20 18.20 -14.75
N GLU A 190 6.66 17.74 -13.62
CA GLU A 190 7.07 18.27 -12.31
C GLU A 190 8.41 17.68 -11.89
N LYS A 191 9.42 18.55 -11.73
CA LYS A 191 10.81 18.15 -11.39
C LYS A 191 10.94 17.50 -10.01
N ARG A 192 9.97 17.72 -9.11
CA ARG A 192 9.92 17.07 -7.79
C ARG A 192 9.51 15.61 -7.89
N ASN A 193 8.81 15.23 -8.95
CA ASN A 193 8.31 13.87 -9.13
C ASN A 193 9.38 12.99 -9.76
N PHE A 194 9.52 11.78 -9.21
CA PHE A 194 10.36 10.76 -9.80
C PHE A 194 9.77 10.27 -11.13
N LYS A 195 10.63 9.76 -12.01
CA LYS A 195 10.24 9.10 -13.26
C LYS A 195 10.32 7.59 -13.10
N HIS A 196 9.39 6.91 -13.75
CA HIS A 196 9.12 5.51 -13.46
C HIS A 196 9.21 4.67 -14.73
N ILE A 197 9.50 3.38 -14.56
CA ILE A 197 9.25 2.39 -15.60
C ILE A 197 7.76 2.01 -15.51
N ALA A 198 7.13 1.79 -16.65
CA ALA A 198 5.76 1.27 -16.70
C ALA A 198 5.68 -0.06 -15.92
N GLY A 199 4.72 -0.16 -14.99
CA GLY A 199 4.60 -1.32 -14.08
C GLY A 199 5.27 -1.15 -12.72
N CYS A 200 5.87 0.01 -12.45
CA CYS A 200 6.27 0.36 -11.09
C CYS A 200 5.03 0.46 -10.18
N HIS A 201 4.91 -0.43 -9.19
CA HIS A 201 3.82 -0.42 -8.19
C HIS A 201 3.68 0.88 -7.35
N ARG A 202 4.57 1.86 -7.51
CA ARG A 202 4.50 3.17 -6.84
C ARG A 202 4.06 4.30 -7.76
N TYR A 203 3.66 3.97 -8.97
CA TYR A 203 3.32 4.96 -9.97
C TYR A 203 2.15 4.48 -10.81
N TRP A 204 1.19 5.37 -10.95
CA TRP A 204 -0.02 5.16 -11.72
C TRP A 204 -0.01 6.16 -12.89
N PRO A 205 0.34 5.73 -14.11
CA PRO A 205 0.39 6.64 -15.24
C PRO A 205 -0.99 7.17 -15.60
N VAL A 206 -1.03 8.42 -16.06
CA VAL A 206 -2.20 9.01 -16.71
C VAL A 206 -1.91 9.29 -18.19
N ARG A 207 -2.95 9.42 -19.02
CA ARG A 207 -2.79 9.66 -20.47
C ARG A 207 -1.87 10.83 -20.84
N SER A 208 -1.81 11.86 -19.98
CA SER A 208 -1.01 13.07 -20.20
C SER A 208 0.46 12.93 -19.78
N ASP A 209 0.83 11.83 -19.13
CA ASP A 209 2.22 11.59 -18.77
C ASP A 209 3.07 11.36 -20.01
N LEU A 210 4.24 12.00 -20.03
CA LEU A 210 5.20 11.85 -21.12
C LEU A 210 5.91 10.51 -21.00
N ARG A 211 6.19 9.90 -22.17
CA ARG A 211 7.04 8.71 -22.30
C ARG A 211 8.26 9.08 -23.13
N ARG A 212 9.44 9.04 -22.52
CA ARG A 212 10.70 9.37 -23.21
C ARG A 212 11.90 8.64 -22.61
N PRO A 213 13.02 8.53 -23.35
CA PRO A 213 14.25 7.94 -22.86
C PRO A 213 14.78 8.52 -21.53
N LEU A 214 15.45 7.67 -20.75
CA LEU A 214 16.12 8.04 -19.50
C LEU A 214 17.06 9.23 -19.68
N LYS A 215 17.88 9.23 -20.74
CA LYS A 215 18.85 10.30 -21.02
C LYS A 215 18.20 11.67 -21.09
N ASP A 216 17.01 11.77 -21.70
CA ASP A 216 16.30 13.04 -21.88
C ASP A 216 15.70 13.53 -20.56
N TRP A 217 15.16 12.61 -19.75
CA TRP A 217 14.71 12.94 -18.40
C TRP A 217 15.84 13.45 -17.52
N VAL A 218 17.00 12.78 -17.55
CA VAL A 218 18.15 13.16 -16.72
C VAL A 218 18.77 14.47 -17.20
N ALA A 219 18.87 14.69 -18.51
CA ALA A 219 19.33 15.94 -19.10
C ALA A 219 18.50 17.15 -18.63
N ASP A 220 17.19 16.97 -18.46
CA ASP A 220 16.28 18.00 -17.94
C ASP A 220 16.29 18.15 -16.41
N GLY A 221 17.12 17.37 -15.71
CA GLY A 221 17.31 17.42 -14.25
C GLY A 221 16.32 16.59 -13.44
N PHE A 222 15.59 15.66 -14.06
CA PHE A 222 14.67 14.77 -13.35
C PHE A 222 15.39 13.58 -12.71
N LYS A 223 14.78 13.01 -11.67
CA LYS A 223 15.29 11.83 -10.97
C LYS A 223 14.46 10.60 -11.30
N VAL A 224 15.12 9.44 -11.36
CA VAL A 224 14.44 8.15 -11.51
C VAL A 224 14.01 7.63 -10.15
N CYS A 225 12.84 7.00 -10.10
CA CYS A 225 12.33 6.36 -8.90
C CYS A 225 13.34 5.31 -8.38
N PRO A 226 13.74 5.38 -7.09
CA PRO A 226 14.65 4.39 -6.51
C PRO A 226 14.17 2.95 -6.67
N HIS A 227 12.84 2.71 -6.67
CA HIS A 227 12.27 1.38 -6.89
C HIS A 227 12.47 0.89 -8.31
N CYS A 228 12.46 1.78 -9.30
CA CYS A 228 12.71 1.40 -10.69
C CYS A 228 14.19 1.04 -10.87
N ILE A 229 15.09 1.83 -10.28
CA ILE A 229 16.52 1.49 -10.23
C ILE A 229 16.74 0.16 -9.51
N GLU A 230 16.13 -0.03 -8.35
CA GLU A 230 16.19 -1.23 -7.52
C GLU A 230 15.51 -2.43 -8.16
N ARG A 231 14.58 -2.27 -9.12
CA ARG A 231 13.98 -3.39 -9.85
C ARG A 231 14.69 -3.71 -11.16
N GLY A 232 15.52 -2.80 -11.64
CA GLY A 232 16.27 -2.98 -12.89
C GLY A 232 15.39 -2.72 -14.11
N PRO A 233 15.88 -3.05 -15.32
CA PRO A 233 15.17 -2.77 -16.55
C PRO A 233 13.84 -3.53 -16.59
N GLY A 234 12.79 -2.82 -16.99
CA GLY A 234 11.51 -3.43 -17.35
C GLY A 234 11.63 -4.07 -18.72
N LEU A 235 10.95 -5.20 -18.91
CA LEU A 235 10.79 -5.84 -20.22
C LEU A 235 9.44 -5.52 -20.86
N ALA A 236 8.47 -5.10 -20.03
CA ALA A 236 7.12 -4.82 -20.50
C ALA A 236 7.03 -3.46 -21.20
N THR A 237 6.19 -3.44 -22.23
CA THR A 237 5.87 -2.24 -23.00
C THR A 237 4.37 -2.05 -23.06
N ILE A 238 3.95 -0.80 -23.18
CA ILE A 238 2.55 -0.40 -23.39
C ILE A 238 2.54 0.36 -24.71
N THR A 239 1.66 -0.03 -25.63
CA THR A 239 1.57 0.63 -26.93
C THR A 239 1.05 2.06 -26.77
N ASP A 240 1.23 2.90 -27.80
CA ASP A 240 0.73 4.27 -27.77
C ASP A 240 -0.80 4.31 -27.74
N GLU A 241 -1.44 3.34 -28.39
CA GLU A 241 -2.89 3.17 -28.40
C GLU A 241 -3.41 2.84 -27.00
N GLU A 242 -2.81 1.87 -26.32
CA GLU A 242 -3.20 1.51 -24.96
C GLU A 242 -2.88 2.61 -23.95
N TRP A 243 -1.77 3.33 -24.13
CA TRP A 243 -1.43 4.48 -23.29
C TRP A 243 -2.45 5.61 -23.38
N LYS A 244 -2.97 5.88 -24.59
CA LYS A 244 -4.01 6.91 -24.82
C LYS A 244 -5.35 6.56 -24.17
N LYS A 245 -5.59 5.29 -23.87
CA LYS A 245 -6.78 4.81 -23.15
C LYS A 245 -6.64 4.88 -21.63
N LEU A 246 -5.47 5.25 -21.08
CA LEU A 246 -5.26 5.30 -19.64
C LEU A 246 -6.02 6.44 -18.97
N GLY A 247 -6.72 6.10 -17.90
CA GLY A 247 -7.53 7.06 -17.16
C GLY A 247 -8.85 7.38 -17.85
N PRO A 248 -9.60 8.35 -17.30
CA PRO A 248 -10.92 8.73 -17.81
C PRO A 248 -10.81 9.34 -19.23
N PRO A 249 -11.80 9.07 -20.11
CA PRO A 249 -11.83 9.66 -21.45
C PRO A 249 -12.04 11.18 -21.40
N ASP A 250 -12.73 11.68 -20.37
CA ASP A 250 -13.04 13.09 -20.20
C ASP A 250 -12.62 13.59 -18.81
N ASN A 251 -12.06 14.79 -18.77
CA ASN A 251 -11.84 15.50 -17.51
C ASN A 251 -13.17 16.10 -17.05
N PHE A 252 -13.40 16.16 -15.75
CA PHE A 252 -14.52 16.91 -15.21
C PHE A 252 -14.40 18.38 -15.62
N VAL A 253 -15.47 18.90 -16.22
CA VAL A 253 -15.62 20.33 -16.51
C VAL A 253 -16.69 20.86 -15.57
N ALA A 254 -16.26 21.70 -14.63
CA ALA A 254 -17.17 22.40 -13.73
C ALA A 254 -18.17 23.25 -14.53
N PRO A 255 -19.46 23.25 -14.16
CA PRO A 255 -20.44 24.17 -14.75
C PRO A 255 -19.99 25.63 -14.59
N GLU A 256 -20.34 26.49 -15.55
CA GLU A 256 -19.97 27.91 -15.50
C GLU A 256 -20.51 28.58 -14.22
N GLY A 257 -19.63 29.29 -13.50
CA GLY A 257 -19.96 29.95 -12.25
C GLY A 257 -20.18 29.02 -11.05
N TRP A 258 -20.07 27.70 -11.21
CA TRP A 258 -20.19 26.76 -10.10
C TRP A 258 -18.94 26.76 -9.23
N VAL A 259 -19.16 26.82 -7.92
CA VAL A 259 -18.14 26.66 -6.89
C VAL A 259 -18.63 25.55 -5.97
N PRO A 260 -17.83 24.49 -5.72
CA PRO A 260 -18.24 23.41 -4.86
C PRO A 260 -18.51 23.93 -3.45
N LYS A 261 -19.58 23.44 -2.83
CA LYS A 261 -19.97 23.79 -1.45
C LYS A 261 -19.96 22.56 -0.55
N PRO A 262 -19.70 22.71 0.75
CA PRO A 262 -19.80 21.60 1.69
C PRO A 262 -21.19 20.98 1.66
N TYR A 263 -21.27 19.65 1.67
CA TYR A 263 -22.54 18.96 1.92
C TYR A 263 -22.84 18.95 3.42
N SER A 264 -24.11 19.16 3.77
CA SER A 264 -24.59 19.09 5.14
C SER A 264 -24.66 17.63 5.62
N ALA A 265 -24.33 17.38 6.88
CA ALA A 265 -24.52 16.09 7.54
C ALA A 265 -26.00 15.80 7.88
N ASP A 266 -26.83 16.85 7.88
CA ASP A 266 -28.22 16.83 8.37
C ASP A 266 -29.24 16.94 7.23
N GLN A 267 -28.80 17.41 6.05
CA GLN A 267 -29.67 17.64 4.90
C GLN A 267 -29.04 17.07 3.64
N LEU A 268 -29.87 16.45 2.80
CA LEU A 268 -29.44 16.00 1.47
C LEU A 268 -29.12 17.21 0.59
N PRO A 269 -28.04 17.14 -0.23
CA PRO A 269 -27.77 18.18 -1.20
C PRO A 269 -28.88 18.22 -2.28
N PRO A 270 -29.09 19.37 -2.96
CA PRO A 270 -29.98 19.45 -4.11
C PRO A 270 -29.61 18.45 -5.21
N ALA A 271 -30.59 17.99 -5.98
CA ALA A 271 -30.36 17.04 -7.08
C ALA A 271 -29.29 17.50 -8.07
N SER A 272 -29.25 18.80 -8.39
CA SER A 272 -28.24 19.39 -9.27
C SER A 272 -26.80 19.22 -8.77
N GLU A 273 -26.58 19.31 -7.44
CA GLU A 273 -25.26 19.08 -6.85
C GLU A 273 -24.89 17.59 -6.88
N VAL A 274 -25.87 16.70 -6.68
CA VAL A 274 -25.67 15.26 -6.82
C VAL A 274 -25.28 14.90 -8.26
N ASP A 275 -25.94 15.48 -9.26
CA ASP A 275 -25.62 15.24 -10.67
C ASP A 275 -24.21 15.74 -11.03
N ILE A 276 -23.75 16.84 -10.43
CA ILE A 276 -22.36 17.31 -10.56
C ILE A 276 -21.38 16.32 -9.93
N LEU A 277 -21.68 15.81 -8.72
CA LEU A 277 -20.86 14.80 -8.06
C LEU A 277 -20.75 13.52 -8.90
N ILE A 278 -21.86 13.06 -9.51
CA ILE A 278 -21.88 11.91 -10.41
C ILE A 278 -20.92 12.14 -11.59
N LYS A 279 -21.02 13.29 -12.26
CA LYS A 279 -20.13 13.65 -13.38
C LYS A 279 -18.65 13.66 -12.95
N GLU A 280 -18.36 14.22 -11.78
CA GLU A 280 -17.01 14.26 -11.22
C GLU A 280 -16.49 12.86 -10.80
N THR A 281 -17.37 11.97 -10.32
CA THR A 281 -17.02 10.58 -10.04
C THR A 281 -16.67 9.82 -11.32
N LEU A 282 -17.49 9.94 -12.36
CA LEU A 282 -17.29 9.28 -13.65
C LEU A 282 -16.02 9.75 -14.35
N SER A 283 -15.67 11.04 -14.19
CA SER A 283 -14.45 11.62 -14.74
C SER A 283 -13.16 11.15 -14.06
N LYS A 284 -13.20 10.22 -13.10
CA LYS A 284 -12.01 9.66 -12.45
C LYS A 284 -11.65 8.27 -12.97
N GLY A 285 -12.48 7.70 -13.85
CA GLY A 285 -12.22 6.42 -14.54
C GLY A 285 -12.70 5.20 -13.74
N ASN A 286 -12.30 4.01 -14.20
CA ASN A 286 -12.68 2.74 -13.57
C ASN A 286 -11.74 2.36 -12.41
N ALA A 287 -11.99 1.19 -11.81
CA ALA A 287 -11.26 0.69 -10.65
C ALA A 287 -10.26 -0.43 -10.97
N ILE A 288 -9.75 -0.47 -12.21
CA ILE A 288 -8.75 -1.46 -12.65
C ILE A 288 -7.36 -1.02 -12.18
N GLN A 289 -6.62 -1.92 -11.54
CA GLN A 289 -5.27 -1.66 -10.96
C GLN A 289 -4.11 -2.18 -11.81
N GLU A 290 -4.36 -2.75 -12.97
CA GLU A 290 -3.31 -3.22 -13.85
C GLU A 290 -3.14 -2.29 -15.03
N LEU A 291 -1.91 -2.22 -15.55
CA LEU A 291 -1.66 -1.59 -16.84
C LEU A 291 -1.78 -2.64 -17.96
N PRO A 292 -2.32 -2.25 -19.13
CA PRO A 292 -2.46 -3.12 -20.28
C PRO A 292 -1.14 -3.23 -21.06
N PHE A 293 -0.22 -4.07 -20.57
CA PHE A 293 1.01 -4.36 -21.31
C PHE A 293 0.75 -5.19 -22.57
N THR A 294 1.61 -5.03 -23.57
CA THR A 294 1.59 -5.84 -24.79
C THR A 294 1.82 -7.33 -24.48
N ASP A 295 2.63 -7.64 -23.47
CA ASP A 295 2.80 -9.01 -22.98
C ASP A 295 1.76 -9.29 -21.86
N PRO A 296 0.81 -10.21 -22.07
CA PRO A 296 -0.20 -10.55 -21.06
C PRO A 296 0.41 -11.16 -19.79
N VAL A 297 1.57 -11.83 -19.86
CA VAL A 297 2.26 -12.34 -18.68
C VAL A 297 2.76 -11.19 -17.81
N ALA A 298 3.18 -10.07 -18.40
CA ALA A 298 3.57 -8.88 -17.66
C ALA A 298 2.37 -8.23 -16.95
N CYS A 299 1.18 -8.24 -17.56
CA CYS A 299 -0.06 -7.83 -16.90
C CYS A 299 -0.32 -8.69 -15.65
N MET A 300 -0.16 -10.00 -15.75
CA MET A 300 -0.38 -10.93 -14.62
C MET A 300 0.67 -10.76 -13.52
N GLU A 301 1.91 -10.47 -13.87
CA GLU A 301 2.94 -10.12 -12.88
C GLU A 301 2.65 -8.80 -12.17
N MET A 302 2.11 -7.79 -12.89
CA MET A 302 1.66 -6.54 -12.29
C MET A 302 0.47 -6.77 -11.36
N PHE A 303 -0.55 -7.51 -11.80
CA PHE A 303 -1.70 -7.94 -10.99
C PHE A 303 -1.27 -8.57 -9.66
N MET A 304 -0.30 -9.50 -9.71
CA MET A 304 0.26 -10.13 -8.52
C MET A 304 1.05 -9.16 -7.62
N GLY A 305 1.56 -8.07 -8.18
CA GLY A 305 2.22 -7.00 -7.45
C GLY A 305 1.27 -5.99 -6.77
N GLN A 306 -0.01 -5.93 -7.19
CA GLN A 306 -0.98 -4.98 -6.63
C GLN A 306 -1.43 -5.36 -5.22
N ARG A 307 -1.66 -4.36 -4.37
CA ARG A 307 -2.07 -4.58 -2.97
C ARG A 307 -3.54 -4.20 -2.80
N PHE A 308 -4.43 -5.18 -2.90
CA PHE A 308 -5.88 -4.94 -2.91
C PHE A 308 -6.50 -4.66 -1.54
N PHE A 309 -5.78 -4.88 -0.43
CA PHE A 309 -6.27 -4.46 0.89
C PHE A 309 -6.20 -2.94 1.11
N PHE A 310 -5.50 -2.17 0.28
CA PHE A 310 -5.90 -0.78 0.10
C PHE A 310 -7.00 -0.85 -0.96
N PRO A 311 -8.29 -0.68 -0.62
CA PRO A 311 -9.26 -0.53 -1.69
C PRO A 311 -8.75 0.63 -2.52
N VAL A 312 -8.71 0.39 -3.82
CA VAL A 312 -8.37 1.42 -4.78
C VAL A 312 -9.30 2.57 -4.48
N THR A 313 -8.75 3.75 -4.20
CA THR A 313 -9.55 4.93 -3.87
C THR A 313 -10.71 5.08 -4.86
N GLN A 314 -10.45 4.82 -6.15
CA GLN A 314 -11.48 4.88 -7.17
C GLN A 314 -12.56 3.79 -7.08
N TRP A 315 -12.23 2.55 -6.69
CA TRP A 315 -13.25 1.53 -6.43
C TRP A 315 -14.20 1.96 -5.32
N LEU A 316 -13.63 2.44 -4.21
CA LEU A 316 -14.41 2.87 -3.06
C LEU A 316 -15.28 4.07 -3.43
N ASN A 317 -14.73 5.01 -4.21
CA ASN A 317 -15.48 6.17 -4.68
C ASN A 317 -16.67 5.78 -5.55
N LEU A 318 -16.48 4.89 -6.53
CA LEU A 318 -17.56 4.38 -7.36
C LEU A 318 -18.62 3.63 -6.54
N TYR A 319 -18.19 2.78 -5.61
CA TYR A 319 -19.10 2.05 -4.71
C TYR A 319 -19.92 3.00 -3.84
N GLN A 320 -19.27 3.95 -3.17
CA GLN A 320 -19.94 4.95 -2.35
C GLN A 320 -20.88 5.82 -3.17
N ALA A 321 -20.46 6.27 -4.35
CA ALA A 321 -21.27 7.11 -5.23
C ALA A 321 -22.52 6.34 -5.68
N TYR A 322 -22.38 5.09 -6.11
CA TYR A 322 -23.53 4.27 -6.49
C TYR A 322 -24.50 4.07 -5.32
N ARG A 323 -24.03 3.63 -4.15
CA ARG A 323 -24.91 3.41 -2.98
C ARG A 323 -25.58 4.72 -2.54
N SER A 324 -24.94 5.85 -2.77
CA SER A 324 -25.46 7.18 -2.42
C SER A 324 -26.41 7.79 -3.44
N THR A 325 -26.40 7.32 -4.69
CA THR A 325 -27.11 8.00 -5.79
C THR A 325 -28.04 7.09 -6.58
N GLY A 326 -27.77 5.78 -6.62
CA GLY A 326 -28.45 4.85 -7.51
C GLY A 326 -28.15 5.07 -9.00
N ASP A 327 -27.15 5.91 -9.34
CA ASP A 327 -26.87 6.24 -10.74
C ASP A 327 -26.34 5.02 -11.52
N ARG A 328 -26.99 4.71 -12.64
CA ARG A 328 -26.67 3.53 -13.44
C ARG A 328 -25.29 3.61 -14.10
N HIS A 329 -24.86 4.78 -14.55
CA HIS A 329 -23.55 4.94 -15.19
C HIS A 329 -22.42 4.68 -14.18
N VAL A 330 -22.58 5.13 -12.93
CA VAL A 330 -21.63 4.81 -11.85
C VAL A 330 -21.58 3.30 -11.58
N PHE A 331 -22.73 2.62 -11.62
CA PHE A 331 -22.79 1.17 -11.50
C PHE A 331 -22.09 0.46 -12.67
N ASP A 332 -22.29 0.93 -13.90
CA ASP A 332 -21.67 0.34 -15.09
C ASP A 332 -20.13 0.44 -15.02
N MET A 333 -19.56 1.50 -14.44
CA MET A 333 -18.12 1.61 -14.18
C MET A 333 -17.60 0.60 -13.15
N LEU A 334 -18.42 0.24 -12.15
CA LEU A 334 -18.09 -0.88 -11.24
C LEU A 334 -18.17 -2.22 -11.98
N LEU A 335 -19.17 -2.41 -12.85
CA LEU A 335 -19.32 -3.60 -13.68
C LEU A 335 -18.14 -3.80 -14.63
N GLU A 336 -17.59 -2.75 -15.23
CA GLU A 336 -16.37 -2.85 -16.04
C GLU A 336 -15.22 -3.49 -15.25
N SER A 337 -15.05 -3.06 -14.00
CA SER A 337 -14.01 -3.61 -13.11
C SER A 337 -14.33 -5.06 -12.71
N ALA A 338 -15.60 -5.38 -12.46
CA ALA A 338 -16.04 -6.76 -12.18
C ALA A 338 -15.77 -7.69 -13.38
N ARG A 339 -16.11 -7.26 -14.60
CA ARG A 339 -15.88 -7.99 -15.85
C ARG A 339 -14.39 -8.22 -16.10
N HIS A 340 -13.54 -7.23 -15.81
CA HIS A 340 -12.09 -7.35 -15.92
C HIS A 340 -11.54 -8.44 -14.98
N TYR A 341 -11.86 -8.39 -13.69
CA TYR A 341 -11.35 -9.38 -12.75
C TYR A 341 -11.99 -10.77 -12.93
N ASN A 342 -13.23 -10.84 -13.45
CA ASN A 342 -13.84 -12.08 -13.90
C ASN A 342 -13.02 -12.70 -15.05
N ARG A 343 -12.69 -11.90 -16.07
CA ARG A 343 -11.87 -12.35 -17.21
C ARG A 343 -10.50 -12.85 -16.77
N ILE A 344 -9.80 -12.11 -15.92
CA ILE A 344 -8.50 -12.55 -15.35
C ILE A 344 -8.64 -13.91 -14.66
N SER A 345 -9.70 -14.09 -13.87
CA SER A 345 -9.94 -15.31 -13.11
C SER A 345 -10.27 -16.51 -14.01
N MET A 346 -10.96 -16.28 -15.12
CA MET A 346 -11.29 -17.31 -16.10
C MET A 346 -10.10 -17.67 -17.00
N GLU A 347 -9.34 -16.67 -17.48
CA GLU A 347 -8.21 -16.89 -18.39
C GLU A 347 -6.94 -17.38 -17.66
N TYR A 348 -6.75 -16.96 -16.40
CA TYR A 348 -5.56 -17.25 -15.59
C TYR A 348 -5.93 -17.79 -14.20
N PRO A 349 -6.66 -18.91 -14.10
CA PRO A 349 -7.21 -19.40 -12.83
C PRO A 349 -6.12 -19.67 -11.79
N ALA A 350 -4.95 -20.19 -12.18
CA ALA A 350 -3.84 -20.42 -11.27
C ALA A 350 -3.26 -19.11 -10.69
N VAL A 351 -3.25 -18.03 -11.47
CA VAL A 351 -2.79 -16.71 -11.01
C VAL A 351 -3.82 -16.12 -10.04
N ALA A 352 -5.11 -16.20 -10.38
CA ALA A 352 -6.18 -15.73 -9.51
C ALA A 352 -6.26 -16.50 -8.19
N GLN A 353 -6.09 -17.82 -8.22
CA GLN A 353 -5.99 -18.67 -7.02
C GLN A 353 -4.77 -18.30 -6.18
N LEU A 354 -3.59 -18.16 -6.79
CA LEU A 354 -2.41 -17.72 -6.05
C LEU A 354 -2.60 -16.33 -5.45
N LYS A 355 -3.28 -15.41 -6.16
CA LYS A 355 -3.66 -14.10 -5.62
C LYS A 355 -4.54 -14.26 -4.39
N ALA A 356 -5.59 -15.06 -4.45
CA ALA A 356 -6.53 -15.29 -3.36
C ALA A 356 -5.98 -16.19 -2.23
N SER A 357 -4.74 -16.69 -2.35
CA SER A 357 -4.13 -17.58 -1.34
C SER A 357 -3.67 -16.87 -0.06
N ASP A 358 -3.84 -15.55 0.01
CA ASP A 358 -3.64 -14.74 1.22
C ASP A 358 -4.79 -13.72 1.42
N PRO A 359 -5.01 -13.24 2.65
CA PRO A 359 -6.09 -12.29 2.96
C PRO A 359 -6.02 -10.95 2.21
N GLU A 360 -4.84 -10.51 1.77
CA GLU A 360 -4.65 -9.22 1.07
C GLU A 360 -4.98 -9.29 -0.41
N GLY A 361 -4.90 -10.49 -0.98
CA GLY A 361 -5.22 -10.71 -2.36
C GLY A 361 -6.70 -10.94 -2.60
N ILE A 362 -7.43 -11.64 -1.71
CA ILE A 362 -8.88 -11.89 -1.81
C ILE A 362 -9.70 -10.65 -2.28
N PRO A 363 -9.43 -9.42 -1.80
CA PRO A 363 -10.18 -8.22 -2.20
C PRO A 363 -10.13 -7.85 -3.70
N PHE A 364 -9.30 -8.48 -4.53
CA PHE A 364 -9.38 -8.28 -5.99
C PHE A 364 -10.76 -8.66 -6.56
N MET A 365 -11.48 -9.54 -5.87
CA MET A 365 -12.82 -9.99 -6.24
C MET A 365 -13.93 -9.04 -5.77
N TYR A 366 -13.60 -7.90 -5.15
CA TYR A 366 -14.58 -6.96 -4.60
C TYR A 366 -15.62 -6.49 -5.60
N SER A 367 -15.21 -6.06 -6.79
CA SER A 367 -16.14 -5.57 -7.80
C SER A 367 -17.12 -6.66 -8.22
N MET A 368 -16.65 -7.90 -8.38
CA MET A 368 -17.51 -9.05 -8.70
C MET A 368 -18.55 -9.30 -7.60
N ALA A 369 -18.12 -9.38 -6.33
CA ALA A 369 -19.02 -9.64 -5.20
C ALA A 369 -20.04 -8.50 -5.00
N ALA A 370 -19.59 -7.25 -5.04
CA ALA A 370 -20.45 -6.08 -4.86
C ALA A 370 -21.47 -5.92 -6.00
N CYS A 371 -21.03 -6.03 -7.26
CA CYS A 371 -21.93 -5.91 -8.41
C CYS A 371 -22.95 -7.05 -8.44
N ALA A 372 -22.50 -8.29 -8.23
CA ALA A 372 -23.42 -9.43 -8.18
C ALA A 372 -24.50 -9.23 -7.12
N ARG A 373 -24.11 -8.82 -5.91
CA ARG A 373 -25.08 -8.55 -4.85
C ARG A 373 -26.06 -7.44 -5.21
N ILE A 374 -25.57 -6.30 -5.67
CA ILE A 374 -26.41 -5.16 -6.07
C ILE A 374 -27.44 -5.60 -7.12
N THR A 375 -26.99 -6.27 -8.19
CA THR A 375 -27.87 -6.76 -9.25
C THR A 375 -28.91 -7.74 -8.72
N LEU A 376 -28.53 -8.67 -7.84
CA LEU A 376 -29.45 -9.66 -7.28
C LEU A 376 -30.44 -9.03 -6.27
N GLN A 377 -30.01 -8.05 -5.50
CA GLN A 377 -30.91 -7.26 -4.64
C GLN A 377 -31.93 -6.50 -5.48
N LEU A 378 -31.50 -5.85 -6.57
CA LEU A 378 -32.38 -5.15 -7.50
C LEU A 378 -33.36 -6.14 -8.16
N ALA A 379 -32.89 -7.30 -8.63
CA ALA A 379 -33.76 -8.31 -9.24
C ALA A 379 -34.82 -8.84 -8.26
N LYS A 380 -34.49 -8.93 -6.96
CA LYS A 380 -35.44 -9.34 -5.91
C LYS A 380 -36.47 -8.25 -5.59
N LYS A 381 -36.04 -6.99 -5.51
CA LYS A 381 -36.88 -5.86 -5.07
C LYS A 381 -37.65 -5.21 -6.21
N HIS A 382 -37.05 -5.17 -7.40
CA HIS A 382 -37.52 -4.51 -8.61
C HIS A 382 -37.28 -5.41 -9.83
N PRO A 383 -37.99 -6.55 -9.93
CA PRO A 383 -37.75 -7.58 -10.96
C PRO A 383 -37.87 -7.04 -12.40
N ASP A 384 -38.70 -6.02 -12.62
CA ASP A 384 -38.90 -5.42 -13.94
C ASP A 384 -37.74 -4.50 -14.40
N GLN A 385 -36.80 -4.18 -13.49
CA GLN A 385 -35.67 -3.29 -13.77
C GLN A 385 -34.36 -4.03 -14.08
N VAL A 386 -34.34 -5.36 -13.94
CA VAL A 386 -33.12 -6.16 -14.14
C VAL A 386 -33.39 -7.27 -15.15
N GLY A 387 -32.63 -7.27 -16.24
CA GLY A 387 -32.77 -8.27 -17.29
C GLY A 387 -32.21 -9.65 -16.87
N ALA A 388 -32.70 -10.71 -17.52
CA ALA A 388 -32.20 -12.07 -17.30
C ALA A 388 -30.68 -12.19 -17.51
N ASN A 389 -30.13 -11.49 -18.51
CA ASN A 389 -28.70 -11.47 -18.80
C ASN A 389 -27.87 -10.83 -17.66
N GLU A 390 -28.41 -9.83 -16.95
CA GLU A 390 -27.73 -9.21 -15.82
C GLU A 390 -27.70 -10.15 -14.61
N ILE A 391 -28.78 -10.90 -14.38
CA ILE A 391 -28.85 -11.95 -13.36
C ILE A 391 -27.84 -13.07 -13.68
N GLU A 392 -27.76 -13.49 -14.94
CA GLU A 392 -26.80 -14.50 -15.40
C GLU A 392 -25.34 -14.03 -15.27
N GLU A 393 -25.06 -12.76 -15.59
CA GLU A 393 -23.74 -12.16 -15.38
C GLU A 393 -23.37 -12.11 -13.88
N ALA A 394 -24.30 -11.70 -13.02
CA ALA A 394 -24.12 -11.72 -11.56
C ALA A 394 -23.85 -13.15 -11.04
N GLU A 395 -24.59 -14.14 -11.53
CA GLU A 395 -24.35 -15.55 -11.21
C GLU A 395 -22.98 -16.03 -11.71
N THR A 396 -22.56 -15.60 -12.90
CA THR A 396 -21.23 -15.90 -13.45
C THR A 396 -20.12 -15.36 -12.56
N PHE A 397 -20.24 -14.11 -12.09
CA PHE A 397 -19.28 -13.54 -11.13
C PHE A 397 -19.18 -14.37 -9.86
N LEU A 398 -20.30 -14.82 -9.30
CA LEU A 398 -20.31 -15.65 -8.10
C LEU A 398 -19.70 -17.04 -8.34
N ARG A 399 -20.00 -17.67 -9.47
CA ARG A 399 -19.38 -18.93 -9.89
C ARG A 399 -17.86 -18.79 -10.05
N THR A 400 -17.39 -17.69 -10.62
CA THR A 400 -15.96 -17.39 -10.75
C THR A 400 -15.29 -17.16 -9.40
N ILE A 401 -15.93 -16.43 -8.48
CA ILE A 401 -15.41 -16.28 -7.11
C ILE A 401 -15.27 -17.66 -6.46
N ILE A 402 -16.28 -18.52 -6.57
CA ILE A 402 -16.24 -19.88 -6.01
C ILE A 402 -15.13 -20.71 -6.68
N SER A 403 -14.95 -20.64 -8.01
CA SER A 403 -13.92 -21.42 -8.71
C SER A 403 -12.50 -21.01 -8.31
N VAL A 404 -12.30 -19.74 -7.97
CA VAL A 404 -11.04 -19.22 -7.40
C VAL A 404 -10.88 -19.64 -5.94
N LEU A 405 -11.90 -19.44 -5.11
CA LEU A 405 -11.81 -19.63 -3.66
C LEU A 405 -11.89 -21.10 -3.24
N LYS A 406 -12.56 -21.98 -3.98
CA LYS A 406 -12.74 -23.38 -3.57
C LYS A 406 -11.42 -24.12 -3.40
N PRO A 407 -10.44 -24.05 -4.31
CA PRO A 407 -9.15 -24.70 -4.12
C PRO A 407 -8.29 -24.09 -3.00
N VAL A 408 -8.42 -22.79 -2.74
CA VAL A 408 -7.48 -22.05 -1.86
C VAL A 408 -8.02 -21.75 -0.47
N CYS A 409 -9.33 -21.48 -0.35
CA CYS A 409 -10.02 -21.21 0.89
C CYS A 409 -10.82 -22.41 1.38
N GLU A 410 -11.37 -23.25 0.51
CA GLU A 410 -12.10 -24.44 1.00
C GLU A 410 -11.13 -25.61 1.18
N GLY A 411 -10.33 -25.91 0.15
CA GLY A 411 -9.34 -26.99 0.15
C GLY A 411 -9.92 -28.37 0.47
N ASP A 412 -9.09 -29.39 0.33
CA ASP A 412 -9.38 -30.78 0.66
C ASP A 412 -8.39 -31.39 1.69
N GLY A 413 -7.27 -30.69 1.97
CA GLY A 413 -6.21 -31.13 2.86
C GLY A 413 -6.37 -30.69 4.33
N SER A 414 -5.25 -30.52 5.06
CA SER A 414 -5.23 -30.15 6.49
C SER A 414 -6.00 -28.86 6.79
N LEU A 415 -7.30 -29.01 7.05
CA LEU A 415 -8.18 -27.90 7.39
C LEU A 415 -7.96 -27.51 8.85
N ASP A 416 -8.03 -26.21 9.09
CA ASP A 416 -8.16 -25.64 10.41
C ASP A 416 -9.54 -25.98 11.00
N PRO A 417 -9.63 -26.55 12.22
CA PRO A 417 -10.90 -26.99 12.77
C PRO A 417 -11.85 -25.83 13.07
N GLU A 418 -11.35 -24.65 13.45
CA GLU A 418 -12.14 -23.48 13.81
C GLU A 418 -12.63 -22.69 12.59
N MET A 419 -11.83 -22.56 11.54
CA MET A 419 -12.20 -21.82 10.32
C MET A 419 -12.75 -22.71 9.19
N GLY A 420 -12.38 -24.00 9.14
CA GLY A 420 -12.78 -24.89 8.04
C GLY A 420 -12.11 -24.56 6.70
N ILE A 421 -10.91 -24.00 6.74
CA ILE A 421 -10.09 -23.61 5.58
C ILE A 421 -8.67 -24.16 5.72
N PRO A 422 -7.83 -24.20 4.68
CA PRO A 422 -6.45 -24.66 4.79
C PRO A 422 -5.69 -23.94 5.92
N ARG A 423 -5.03 -24.72 6.79
CA ARG A 423 -4.38 -24.22 8.02
C ARG A 423 -3.46 -23.03 7.80
N LYS A 424 -2.68 -23.04 6.72
CA LYS A 424 -1.78 -21.93 6.36
C LYS A 424 -2.52 -20.60 6.19
N LEU A 425 -3.68 -20.62 5.54
CA LEU A 425 -4.51 -19.43 5.35
C LEU A 425 -5.17 -19.00 6.66
N ALA A 426 -5.64 -19.95 7.48
CA ALA A 426 -6.18 -19.67 8.80
C ALA A 426 -5.14 -19.00 9.73
N ASP A 427 -3.92 -19.53 9.76
CA ASP A 427 -2.81 -18.97 10.51
C ASP A 427 -2.45 -17.56 10.03
N ASP A 428 -2.52 -17.33 8.71
CA ASP A 428 -2.32 -16.00 8.12
C ASP A 428 -3.42 -15.01 8.56
N PHE A 429 -4.69 -15.40 8.52
CA PHE A 429 -5.78 -14.58 9.06
C PHE A 429 -5.60 -14.24 10.54
N ARG A 430 -5.10 -15.16 11.37
CA ARG A 430 -4.88 -14.93 12.81
C ARG A 430 -3.65 -14.08 13.13
N SER A 431 -2.63 -14.12 12.29
CA SER A 431 -1.32 -13.47 12.55
C SER A 431 -1.13 -12.15 11.80
N ARG A 432 -1.77 -11.98 10.65
CA ARG A 432 -1.70 -10.76 9.84
C ARG A 432 -2.34 -9.58 10.56
N ALA A 433 -1.79 -8.40 10.31
CA ALA A 433 -2.38 -7.16 10.82
C ALA A 433 -3.81 -6.99 10.29
N TYR A 434 -4.75 -6.62 11.18
CA TYR A 434 -6.18 -6.55 10.85
C TYR A 434 -6.47 -5.64 9.67
N ASN A 435 -5.77 -4.50 9.56
CA ASN A 435 -5.93 -3.58 8.44
C ASN A 435 -5.56 -4.17 7.07
N ARG A 436 -4.79 -5.27 7.06
CA ARG A 436 -4.40 -6.00 5.85
C ARG A 436 -5.32 -7.18 5.55
N ALA A 437 -5.96 -7.77 6.57
CA ALA A 437 -6.82 -8.94 6.43
C ALA A 437 -8.33 -8.63 6.38
N MET A 438 -8.77 -7.56 7.04
CA MET A 438 -10.19 -7.21 7.21
C MET A 438 -10.90 -7.02 5.87
N ASN A 439 -10.18 -6.54 4.85
CA ASN A 439 -10.74 -6.39 3.53
C ASN A 439 -11.03 -7.74 2.85
N GLY A 440 -10.15 -8.73 3.04
CA GLY A 440 -10.43 -10.11 2.59
C GLY A 440 -11.69 -10.67 3.27
N ILE A 441 -11.84 -10.46 4.57
CA ILE A 441 -13.03 -10.87 5.34
C ILE A 441 -14.29 -10.14 4.86
N GLY A 442 -14.22 -8.84 4.61
CA GLY A 442 -15.31 -8.08 4.02
C GLY A 442 -15.71 -8.57 2.62
N THR A 443 -14.75 -9.10 1.84
CA THR A 443 -15.03 -9.72 0.53
C THR A 443 -15.83 -10.99 0.72
N LEU A 444 -15.40 -11.86 1.64
CA LEU A 444 -16.13 -13.09 1.97
C LEU A 444 -17.55 -12.79 2.45
N GLY A 445 -17.73 -11.76 3.29
CA GLY A 445 -19.06 -11.34 3.76
C GLY A 445 -19.96 -10.85 2.62
N MET A 446 -19.42 -10.05 1.71
CA MET A 446 -20.17 -9.60 0.53
C MET A 446 -20.56 -10.77 -0.39
N THR A 447 -19.64 -11.71 -0.61
CA THR A 447 -19.90 -12.94 -1.37
C THR A 447 -20.97 -13.81 -0.71
N VAL A 448 -20.92 -13.99 0.61
CA VAL A 448 -21.95 -14.73 1.38
C VAL A 448 -23.32 -14.13 1.11
N ALA A 449 -23.48 -12.82 1.31
CA ALA A 449 -24.77 -12.17 1.12
C ALA A 449 -25.26 -12.25 -0.34
N ALA A 450 -24.35 -12.11 -1.31
CA ALA A 450 -24.68 -12.27 -2.73
C ALA A 450 -25.14 -13.69 -3.08
N LEU A 451 -24.51 -14.72 -2.52
CA LEU A 451 -24.91 -16.12 -2.70
C LEU A 451 -26.27 -16.40 -2.04
N GLU A 452 -26.54 -15.81 -0.87
CA GLU A 452 -27.86 -15.89 -0.21
C GLU A 452 -28.95 -15.23 -1.08
N ASP A 453 -28.66 -14.06 -1.66
CA ASP A 453 -29.54 -13.38 -2.61
C ASP A 453 -29.81 -14.25 -3.85
N LEU A 454 -28.76 -14.87 -4.43
CA LEU A 454 -28.89 -15.79 -5.56
C LEU A 454 -29.73 -17.03 -5.21
N GLN A 455 -29.47 -17.66 -4.06
CA GLN A 455 -30.23 -18.81 -3.58
C GLN A 455 -31.72 -18.49 -3.42
N SER A 456 -32.01 -17.32 -2.86
CA SER A 456 -33.37 -16.82 -2.68
C SER A 456 -34.06 -16.62 -4.03
N LEU A 457 -33.39 -15.97 -4.99
CA LEU A 457 -33.94 -15.69 -6.32
C LEU A 457 -34.16 -16.98 -7.13
N ARG A 458 -33.20 -17.91 -7.09
CA ARG A 458 -33.25 -19.20 -7.81
C ARG A 458 -34.03 -20.30 -7.06
N LYS A 459 -34.46 -20.04 -5.82
CA LYS A 459 -35.09 -21.03 -4.94
C LYS A 459 -34.26 -22.32 -4.80
N THR A 460 -32.96 -22.16 -4.59
CA THR A 460 -31.99 -23.27 -4.44
C THR A 460 -31.25 -23.20 -3.10
N LYS A 461 -30.58 -24.29 -2.72
CA LYS A 461 -29.67 -24.39 -1.57
C LYS A 461 -28.27 -24.88 -1.95
N GLU A 462 -27.98 -24.91 -3.25
CA GLU A 462 -26.72 -25.46 -3.79
C GLU A 462 -25.47 -24.80 -3.19
N TYR A 463 -25.53 -23.50 -2.91
CA TYR A 463 -24.40 -22.72 -2.40
C TYR A 463 -24.28 -22.73 -0.88
N GLN A 464 -25.20 -23.39 -0.15
CA GLN A 464 -25.25 -23.34 1.32
C GLN A 464 -23.96 -23.85 1.98
N PRO A 465 -23.31 -24.93 1.51
CA PRO A 465 -22.04 -25.38 2.09
C PRO A 465 -20.92 -24.33 1.98
N THR A 466 -20.84 -23.61 0.85
CA THR A 466 -19.88 -22.51 0.68
C THR A 466 -20.25 -21.32 1.57
N ILE A 467 -21.53 -20.95 1.62
CA ILE A 467 -22.03 -19.88 2.52
C ILE A 467 -21.66 -20.18 3.97
N ASP A 468 -21.98 -21.37 4.47
CA ASP A 468 -21.74 -21.77 5.85
C ASP A 468 -20.25 -21.74 6.19
N ARG A 469 -19.40 -22.20 5.26
CA ARG A 469 -17.95 -22.17 5.42
C ARG A 469 -17.41 -20.75 5.49
N TYR A 470 -17.80 -19.86 4.59
CA TYR A 470 -17.34 -18.47 4.63
C TYR A 470 -17.86 -17.72 5.86
N ARG A 471 -19.10 -17.98 6.29
CA ARG A 471 -19.63 -17.47 7.58
C ARG A 471 -18.80 -17.98 8.77
N LYS A 472 -18.36 -19.23 8.75
CA LYS A 472 -17.48 -19.80 9.79
C LYS A 472 -16.13 -19.06 9.85
N VAL A 473 -15.49 -18.80 8.70
CA VAL A 473 -14.26 -18.01 8.61
C VAL A 473 -14.45 -16.60 9.18
N ILE A 474 -15.52 -15.92 8.77
CA ILE A 474 -15.81 -14.55 9.23
C ILE A 474 -16.02 -14.54 10.75
N ARG A 475 -16.82 -15.46 11.30
CA ARG A 475 -17.07 -15.55 12.75
C ARG A 475 -15.79 -15.78 13.54
N GLU A 476 -14.95 -16.72 13.11
CA GLU A 476 -13.70 -17.02 13.82
C GLU A 476 -12.71 -15.86 13.73
N PHE A 477 -12.60 -15.20 12.57
CA PHE A 477 -11.79 -13.99 12.43
C PHE A 477 -12.29 -12.85 13.33
N LEU A 478 -13.60 -12.58 13.35
CA LEU A 478 -14.19 -11.53 14.16
C LEU A 478 -14.08 -11.84 15.66
N SER A 479 -14.26 -13.11 16.06
CA SER A 479 -14.00 -13.58 17.42
C SER A 479 -12.55 -13.25 17.83
N ASN A 480 -11.57 -13.59 17.00
CA ASN A 480 -10.17 -13.24 17.24
C ASN A 480 -9.97 -11.71 17.33
N PHE A 481 -10.53 -10.95 16.40
CA PHE A 481 -10.44 -9.49 16.36
C PHE A 481 -11.03 -8.83 17.61
N PHE A 482 -12.17 -9.31 18.10
CA PHE A 482 -12.80 -8.80 19.31
C PHE A 482 -12.04 -9.20 20.58
N ASN A 483 -11.53 -10.43 20.63
CA ASN A 483 -10.75 -10.93 21.76
C ASN A 483 -9.42 -10.19 21.93
N GLU A 484 -8.79 -9.81 20.82
CA GLU A 484 -7.52 -9.06 20.82
C GLU A 484 -7.76 -7.54 20.94
N GLY A 485 -8.95 -7.09 20.50
CA GLY A 485 -9.44 -5.75 20.69
C GLY A 485 -9.90 -5.48 22.12
N HIS A 486 -10.49 -4.30 22.32
CA HIS A 486 -11.01 -3.88 23.60
C HIS A 486 -12.22 -2.99 23.41
N LEU A 487 -13.37 -3.45 23.92
CA LEU A 487 -14.56 -2.64 24.10
C LEU A 487 -14.48 -1.91 25.45
N CYS A 488 -14.05 -0.65 25.42
CA CYS A 488 -13.96 0.19 26.59
C CYS A 488 -15.32 0.83 26.91
N THR A 489 -15.97 0.41 28.00
CA THR A 489 -17.26 0.97 28.47
C THR A 489 -17.10 1.98 29.62
N LYS A 490 -15.90 2.11 30.19
CA LYS A 490 -15.63 2.91 31.40
C LYS A 490 -15.59 4.43 31.18
N VAL A 491 -16.01 4.91 30.02
CA VAL A 491 -15.80 6.30 29.57
C VAL A 491 -17.14 6.96 29.38
N ALA A 492 -17.64 7.59 30.46
CA ALA A 492 -18.88 8.38 30.44
C ALA A 492 -20.08 7.64 29.79
N GLY A 493 -20.15 6.31 29.94
CA GLY A 493 -21.22 5.48 29.38
C GLY A 493 -21.20 5.30 27.86
N ARG A 494 -20.16 5.75 27.13
CA ARG A 494 -20.04 5.59 25.68
C ARG A 494 -19.06 4.46 25.36
N PRO A 495 -19.53 3.30 24.86
CA PRO A 495 -18.64 2.21 24.48
C PRO A 495 -17.69 2.68 23.38
N MET A 496 -16.43 2.26 23.45
CA MET A 496 -15.41 2.52 22.43
C MET A 496 -14.66 1.25 22.09
N PHE A 497 -14.59 0.90 20.81
CA PHE A 497 -13.79 -0.24 20.37
C PHE A 497 -12.42 0.24 19.87
N VAL A 498 -11.36 -0.38 20.39
CA VAL A 498 -9.96 -0.12 20.00
C VAL A 498 -9.20 -1.43 19.90
N TYR A 499 -8.17 -1.52 19.06
CA TYR A 499 -7.41 -2.76 18.87
C TYR A 499 -5.90 -2.48 18.66
N PRO A 500 -5.01 -3.47 18.90
CA PRO A 500 -3.58 -3.30 18.71
C PRO A 500 -3.19 -3.44 17.24
N TYR A 501 -2.24 -2.64 16.76
CA TYR A 501 -1.59 -2.88 15.46
C TYR A 501 -0.74 -4.16 15.48
N ASN A 502 -0.12 -4.48 16.63
CA ASN A 502 0.73 -5.65 16.79
C ASN A 502 0.40 -6.38 18.10
N LYS A 503 0.17 -7.69 17.99
CA LYS A 503 -0.03 -8.66 19.07
C LYS A 503 1.26 -8.79 19.88
N GLY A 504 1.41 -7.94 20.89
CA GLY A 504 2.51 -7.97 21.85
C GLY A 504 1.98 -8.16 23.26
N LYS A 505 2.87 -8.33 24.24
CA LYS A 505 2.48 -8.40 25.66
C LYS A 505 1.62 -7.19 26.03
N ILE A 506 0.36 -7.45 26.35
CA ILE A 506 -0.62 -6.45 26.79
C ILE A 506 -0.44 -6.27 28.29
N ARG A 507 -0.28 -5.02 28.72
CA ARG A 507 -0.33 -4.67 30.14
C ARG A 507 -1.75 -4.20 30.44
N GLU A 508 -2.36 -4.67 31.51
CA GLU A 508 -3.64 -4.14 31.96
C GLU A 508 -3.44 -2.99 32.97
N VAL A 509 -4.28 -1.94 32.86
CA VAL A 509 -4.39 -0.87 33.85
C VAL A 509 -5.88 -0.55 34.03
N ASN A 510 -6.39 -0.67 35.24
CA ASN A 510 -7.80 -0.42 35.58
C ASN A 510 -8.80 -1.21 34.70
N GLY A 511 -8.50 -2.46 34.34
CA GLY A 511 -9.32 -3.26 33.42
C GLY A 511 -9.28 -2.82 31.95
N CYS A 512 -8.36 -1.92 31.58
CA CYS A 512 -8.11 -1.53 30.20
C CYS A 512 -6.77 -2.09 29.72
N PRO A 513 -6.71 -2.78 28.57
CA PRO A 513 -5.47 -3.19 27.97
C PRO A 513 -4.70 -1.97 27.43
N ILE A 514 -3.41 -1.96 27.70
CA ILE A 514 -2.46 -0.95 27.24
C ILE A 514 -1.62 -1.59 26.13
N PHE A 515 -2.06 -1.37 24.89
CA PHE A 515 -1.37 -1.90 23.71
C PHE A 515 0.01 -1.28 23.55
N LYS A 516 0.99 -2.08 23.11
CA LYS A 516 2.35 -1.59 22.83
C LYS A 516 2.33 -0.55 21.71
N ARG A 517 1.52 -0.82 20.67
CA ARG A 517 1.23 0.06 19.55
C ARG A 517 -0.27 -0.02 19.28
N PRO A 518 -1.07 0.95 19.78
CA PRO A 518 -2.42 1.14 19.30
C PRO A 518 -2.39 1.45 17.80
N GLU A 519 -3.48 1.16 17.13
CA GLU A 519 -3.59 1.47 15.71
C GLU A 519 -3.57 2.98 15.44
N ASP A 520 -2.90 3.41 14.36
CA ASP A 520 -2.97 4.81 13.91
C ASP A 520 -4.21 5.06 13.03
N GLY A 521 -4.70 6.29 13.00
CA GLY A 521 -5.91 6.63 12.24
C GLY A 521 -5.83 6.28 10.75
N GLY A 522 -4.62 6.26 10.17
CA GLY A 522 -4.42 5.84 8.79
C GLY A 522 -4.74 4.36 8.59
N HIS A 523 -4.08 3.47 9.33
CA HIS A 523 -4.33 2.03 9.24
C HIS A 523 -5.73 1.64 9.74
N TYR A 524 -6.26 2.32 10.76
CA TYR A 524 -7.62 2.08 11.23
C TYR A 524 -8.66 2.32 10.13
N SER A 525 -8.46 3.36 9.30
CA SER A 525 -9.35 3.63 8.16
C SER A 525 -9.38 2.50 7.13
N HIS A 526 -8.29 1.73 7.00
CA HIS A 526 -8.25 0.57 6.10
C HIS A 526 -9.04 -0.61 6.65
N THR A 527 -8.95 -0.86 7.96
CA THR A 527 -9.80 -1.86 8.63
C THR A 527 -11.28 -1.49 8.51
N LEU A 528 -11.61 -0.20 8.65
CA LEU A 528 -12.99 0.27 8.58
C LEU A 528 -13.63 -0.05 7.23
N GLN A 529 -12.88 -0.05 6.13
CA GLN A 529 -13.44 -0.36 4.80
C GLN A 529 -14.03 -1.77 4.76
N GLY A 530 -13.32 -2.78 5.27
CA GLY A 530 -13.84 -4.15 5.36
C GLY A 530 -14.96 -4.29 6.38
N LEU A 531 -14.87 -3.59 7.52
CA LEU A 531 -15.97 -3.54 8.51
C LEU A 531 -17.25 -2.95 7.89
N MET A 532 -17.14 -1.91 7.06
CA MET A 532 -18.29 -1.31 6.39
C MET A 532 -18.97 -2.27 5.42
N LEU A 533 -18.20 -3.14 4.75
CA LEU A 533 -18.76 -4.19 3.88
C LEU A 533 -19.46 -5.27 4.71
N LEU A 534 -18.87 -5.71 5.82
CA LEU A 534 -19.49 -6.65 6.75
C LEU A 534 -20.77 -6.08 7.36
N TYR A 535 -20.74 -4.82 7.80
CA TYR A 535 -21.92 -4.13 8.31
C TYR A 535 -23.05 -4.11 7.28
N GLN A 536 -22.74 -3.90 5.99
CA GLN A 536 -23.74 -3.92 4.91
C GLN A 536 -24.18 -5.34 4.53
N ALA A 537 -23.32 -6.34 4.69
CA ALA A 537 -23.54 -7.69 4.18
C ALA A 537 -24.07 -8.68 5.20
N THR A 538 -23.40 -8.76 6.35
CA THR A 538 -23.60 -9.78 7.37
C THR A 538 -23.50 -9.15 8.78
N PRO A 539 -24.29 -8.09 9.08
CA PRO A 539 -24.22 -7.42 10.39
C PRO A 539 -24.48 -8.37 11.57
N GLU A 540 -25.29 -9.41 11.36
CA GLU A 540 -25.61 -10.44 12.34
C GLU A 540 -24.41 -11.31 12.77
N LEU A 541 -23.25 -11.14 12.12
CA LEU A 541 -21.99 -11.77 12.53
C LEU A 541 -21.18 -10.93 13.55
N GLY A 542 -21.75 -9.82 14.04
CA GLY A 542 -21.20 -9.01 15.13
C GLY A 542 -20.66 -7.65 14.70
N ILE A 543 -20.79 -7.26 13.42
CA ILE A 543 -20.54 -5.89 12.97
C ILE A 543 -21.90 -5.17 12.87
N ASP A 544 -22.55 -4.96 14.00
CA ASP A 544 -23.87 -4.34 14.11
C ASP A 544 -23.80 -2.83 14.43
N ASP A 545 -24.96 -2.22 14.68
CA ASP A 545 -25.09 -0.80 15.03
C ASP A 545 -24.36 -0.44 16.33
N GLU A 546 -24.40 -1.32 17.35
CA GLU A 546 -23.74 -1.08 18.63
C GLU A 546 -22.22 -1.07 18.45
N PHE A 547 -21.69 -2.05 17.74
CA PHE A 547 -20.27 -2.13 17.43
C PHE A 547 -19.80 -0.93 16.60
N MET A 548 -20.50 -0.58 15.51
CA MET A 548 -20.11 0.55 14.66
C MET A 548 -20.22 1.90 15.41
N THR A 549 -21.19 2.04 16.31
CA THR A 549 -21.28 3.18 17.23
C THR A 549 -20.07 3.23 18.18
N ALA A 550 -19.62 2.09 18.69
CA ALA A 550 -18.42 2.04 19.53
C ALA A 550 -17.16 2.43 18.75
N VAL A 551 -17.04 2.03 17.48
CA VAL A 551 -15.97 2.50 16.59
C VAL A 551 -16.06 4.01 16.38
N ALA A 552 -17.24 4.55 16.08
CA ALA A 552 -17.45 5.99 15.89
C ALA A 552 -17.09 6.80 17.15
N ASN A 553 -17.44 6.30 18.34
CA ASN A 553 -17.05 6.93 19.60
C ASN A 553 -15.52 6.98 19.77
N ALA A 554 -14.80 5.90 19.43
CA ALA A 554 -13.34 5.85 19.53
C ALA A 554 -12.68 6.87 18.58
N ILE A 555 -13.17 6.98 17.35
CA ILE A 555 -12.68 7.95 16.35
C ILE A 555 -12.98 9.39 16.77
N TYR A 556 -14.21 9.68 17.21
CA TYR A 556 -14.57 11.01 17.69
C TYR A 556 -13.66 11.46 18.83
N ARG A 557 -13.41 10.57 19.79
CA ARG A 557 -12.50 10.84 20.90
C ARG A 557 -11.08 11.13 20.41
N SER A 558 -10.54 10.26 19.55
CA SER A 558 -9.20 10.44 18.97
C SER A 558 -9.05 11.78 18.24
N SER A 559 -10.15 12.28 17.66
CA SER A 559 -10.18 13.54 16.91
C SER A 559 -10.35 14.77 17.81
N THR A 560 -11.01 14.66 18.97
CA THR A 560 -11.38 15.82 19.81
C THR A 560 -10.58 15.95 21.10
N GLU A 561 -10.14 14.85 21.70
CA GLU A 561 -9.45 14.89 22.99
C GLU A 561 -7.92 14.99 22.83
N LYS A 562 -7.35 16.05 23.40
CA LYS A 562 -5.89 16.19 23.52
C LYS A 562 -5.37 15.31 24.66
N VAL A 563 -4.19 14.74 24.45
CA VAL A 563 -3.45 13.93 25.41
C VAL A 563 -2.11 14.61 25.73
N PRO A 564 -1.59 14.49 26.97
CA PRO A 564 -0.34 15.13 27.36
C PRO A 564 0.89 14.47 26.69
N LEU A 565 1.73 15.28 26.04
CA LEU A 565 3.08 14.92 25.59
C LEU A 565 4.06 15.01 26.77
N GLY A 566 4.64 13.88 27.15
CA GLY A 566 5.75 13.86 28.11
C GLY A 566 5.88 12.55 28.87
N GLY A 567 6.90 11.77 28.49
CA GLY A 567 7.20 10.46 29.07
C GLY A 567 7.93 10.49 30.40
N LYS A 568 7.95 9.33 31.05
CA LYS A 568 8.98 8.96 32.02
C LYS A 568 10.35 8.97 31.31
N GLY A 569 11.02 10.13 31.29
CA GLY A 569 12.38 10.22 30.76
C GLY A 569 12.69 11.59 30.17
N LYS A 570 13.45 12.40 30.92
CA LYS A 570 13.86 13.79 30.65
C LYS A 570 12.76 14.82 30.88
N LYS A 571 12.95 15.57 31.98
CA LYS A 571 12.25 16.81 32.32
C LYS A 571 12.14 17.68 31.07
N ALA A 572 10.96 17.72 30.46
CA ALA A 572 10.63 18.81 29.55
C ALA A 572 10.68 20.10 30.38
N LYS A 573 11.72 20.91 30.17
CA LYS A 573 11.75 22.29 30.66
C LYS A 573 10.77 23.06 29.79
N GLY A 574 9.54 23.21 30.28
CA GLY A 574 8.39 23.74 29.54
C GLY A 574 7.22 22.76 29.70
N GLY A 575 6.04 23.26 30.11
CA GLY A 575 4.89 22.47 30.57
C GLY A 575 4.46 21.30 29.68
N LYS A 576 3.59 20.43 30.21
CA LYS A 576 2.98 19.31 29.46
C LYS A 576 2.31 19.86 28.19
N LYS A 577 2.93 19.67 27.02
CA LYS A 577 2.33 20.06 25.75
C LYS A 577 1.19 19.09 25.46
N GLU A 578 -0.03 19.56 25.28
CA GLU A 578 -1.15 18.68 24.93
C GLU A 578 -1.32 18.63 23.41
N THR A 579 -1.56 17.44 22.86
CA THR A 579 -1.80 17.23 21.42
C THR A 579 -2.82 16.13 21.19
N LEU A 580 -3.48 16.13 20.04
CA LEU A 580 -4.23 14.98 19.58
C LEU A 580 -3.27 13.80 19.29
N SER A 581 -3.65 12.59 19.70
CA SER A 581 -2.76 11.41 19.72
C SER A 581 -2.37 10.91 18.32
N GLY A 582 -3.28 11.01 17.34
CA GLY A 582 -3.13 10.36 16.03
C GLY A 582 -3.37 8.84 16.06
N HIS A 583 -3.43 8.26 17.26
CA HIS A 583 -3.80 6.87 17.51
C HIS A 583 -5.24 6.73 17.99
N VAL A 584 -5.85 5.59 17.68
CA VAL A 584 -7.19 5.23 18.13
C VAL A 584 -7.04 4.37 19.40
N GLU A 585 -7.19 5.01 20.56
CA GLU A 585 -6.94 4.40 21.86
C GLU A 585 -7.98 4.82 22.91
N CYS A 586 -8.20 3.96 23.92
CA CYS A 586 -9.09 4.29 25.02
C CYS A 586 -8.44 5.34 25.96
N PRO A 587 -9.21 6.09 26.77
CA PRO A 587 -8.67 7.15 27.62
C PRO A 587 -7.64 6.65 28.64
N THR A 588 -7.81 5.44 29.16
CA THR A 588 -6.84 4.83 30.08
C THR A 588 -5.51 4.62 29.37
N ALA A 589 -5.52 4.09 28.15
CA ALA A 589 -4.31 3.93 27.33
C ALA A 589 -3.66 5.27 26.99
N ALA A 590 -4.46 6.25 26.56
CA ALA A 590 -4.00 7.60 26.26
C ALA A 590 -3.32 8.28 27.47
N LYS A 591 -3.84 8.07 28.70
CA LYS A 591 -3.23 8.62 29.93
C LYS A 591 -1.93 7.92 30.32
N VAL A 592 -1.88 6.59 30.17
CA VAL A 592 -0.74 5.77 30.62
C VAL A 592 0.40 5.78 29.60
N ARG A 593 0.07 5.84 28.30
CA ARG A 593 1.02 5.71 27.19
C ARG A 593 0.53 6.52 25.96
N PRO A 594 0.60 7.85 26.01
CA PRO A 594 -0.04 8.74 25.01
C PRO A 594 0.47 8.63 23.55
N PHE A 595 1.41 7.74 23.22
CA PHE A 595 2.09 7.68 21.90
C PHE A 595 2.53 6.29 21.42
N GLY A 596 2.03 5.18 21.98
CA GLY A 596 2.42 3.86 21.43
C GLY A 596 3.94 3.64 21.33
N SER A 597 4.69 3.77 22.44
CA SER A 597 6.17 3.77 22.49
C SER A 597 6.78 5.09 22.02
N LEU A 598 7.14 5.92 22.99
CA LEU A 598 7.87 7.19 22.82
C LEU A 598 9.29 7.03 22.27
N ASN A 599 9.77 5.81 22.06
CA ASN A 599 11.19 5.58 21.87
C ASN A 599 11.66 5.69 20.42
N ASP A 600 10.81 5.45 19.40
CA ASP A 600 11.26 5.42 18.00
C ASP A 600 10.17 5.76 16.94
N GLY A 601 8.98 6.25 17.33
CA GLY A 601 7.81 6.34 16.44
C GLY A 601 7.65 7.67 15.68
N HIS A 602 7.23 7.61 14.42
CA HIS A 602 6.68 8.74 13.67
C HIS A 602 5.53 9.40 14.45
N THR A 603 5.50 10.72 14.56
CA THR A 603 4.32 11.45 15.03
C THR A 603 3.22 11.32 13.96
N TYR A 604 2.19 10.55 14.24
CA TYR A 604 1.01 10.46 13.38
C TYR A 604 0.15 11.71 13.58
N SER A 605 -0.32 12.28 12.46
CA SER A 605 -1.33 13.32 12.54
C SER A 605 -2.68 12.69 12.93
N PRO A 606 -3.59 13.45 13.55
CA PRO A 606 -4.96 13.00 13.79
C PRO A 606 -5.58 12.42 12.52
N ALA A 607 -6.47 11.45 12.71
CA ALA A 607 -7.39 11.06 11.67
C ALA A 607 -8.11 12.30 11.15
N ARG A 608 -7.81 12.70 9.91
CA ARG A 608 -8.53 13.76 9.21
C ARG A 608 -9.33 13.11 8.12
N GLU A 609 -10.62 13.38 8.13
CA GLU A 609 -11.57 13.26 7.01
C GLU A 609 -11.89 11.83 6.54
N ARG A 610 -11.03 10.85 6.84
CA ARG A 610 -11.16 9.44 6.45
C ARG A 610 -12.33 8.69 7.08
N PHE A 611 -12.97 9.28 8.09
CA PHE A 611 -14.02 8.60 8.86
C PHE A 611 -15.40 9.26 8.71
N TYR A 612 -15.62 10.10 7.69
CA TYR A 612 -16.89 10.83 7.51
C TYR A 612 -18.12 9.91 7.44
N MET A 613 -17.97 8.69 6.93
CA MET A 613 -19.05 7.70 6.93
C MET A 613 -19.56 7.35 8.35
N LEU A 614 -18.74 7.54 9.39
CA LEU A 614 -19.13 7.28 10.78
C LEU A 614 -20.06 8.36 11.36
N GLU A 615 -20.26 9.48 10.66
CA GLU A 615 -21.34 10.44 10.94
C GLU A 615 -22.70 9.73 10.98
N ALA A 616 -22.84 8.61 10.27
CA ALA A 616 -24.03 7.80 10.31
C ALA A 616 -24.30 7.12 11.64
N PHE A 617 -23.30 6.92 12.50
CA PHE A 617 -23.41 6.22 13.78
C PHE A 617 -23.23 7.15 14.98
N ARG A 618 -22.63 8.32 14.76
CA ARG A 618 -22.43 9.34 15.77
C ARG A 618 -22.40 10.72 15.11
N ASP A 619 -23.32 11.58 15.51
CA ASP A 619 -23.34 12.96 15.03
C ASP A 619 -22.09 13.74 15.46
N GLY A 620 -21.64 14.64 14.58
CA GLY A 620 -20.49 15.53 14.80
C GLY A 620 -19.13 14.89 14.53
N ILE A 621 -19.05 13.73 13.88
CA ILE A 621 -17.81 13.09 13.44
C ILE A 621 -17.09 13.93 12.38
N ILE A 622 -17.83 14.48 11.43
CA ILE A 622 -17.31 15.37 10.38
C ILE A 622 -16.63 16.59 11.01
N ASP A 623 -17.35 17.25 11.92
CA ASP A 623 -16.86 18.41 12.66
C ASP A 623 -15.65 18.07 13.54
N ALA A 624 -15.70 16.92 14.22
CA ALA A 624 -14.59 16.44 15.05
C ALA A 624 -13.29 16.25 14.26
N GLN A 625 -13.37 15.72 13.04
CA GLN A 625 -12.19 15.52 12.20
C GLN A 625 -11.64 16.82 11.61
N CYS A 626 -12.48 17.86 11.50
CA CYS A 626 -12.09 19.19 11.09
C CYS A 626 -11.65 20.11 12.24
N ILE A 627 -11.64 19.66 13.50
CA ILE A 627 -11.46 20.54 14.68
C ILE A 627 -10.13 21.31 14.71
N THR A 628 -9.13 20.84 13.96
CA THR A 628 -7.81 21.50 13.87
C THR A 628 -7.70 22.50 12.71
N LEU A 629 -8.75 22.62 11.89
CA LEU A 629 -8.81 23.51 10.73
C LEU A 629 -9.55 24.79 11.14
N ASN A 630 -9.14 25.92 10.57
CA ASN A 630 -9.94 27.15 10.67
C ASN A 630 -11.18 27.07 9.74
N ALA A 631 -12.08 28.06 9.83
CA ALA A 631 -13.33 28.05 9.06
C ALA A 631 -13.11 27.91 7.55
N GLN A 632 -12.17 28.67 6.97
CA GLN A 632 -11.86 28.63 5.54
C GLN A 632 -11.26 27.28 5.12
N GLN A 633 -10.36 26.71 5.93
CA GLN A 633 -9.78 25.40 5.68
C GLN A 633 -10.81 24.28 5.79
N LYS A 634 -11.71 24.36 6.78
CA LYS A 634 -12.81 23.42 6.96
C LYS A 634 -13.78 23.48 5.77
N GLU A 635 -14.15 24.67 5.33
CA GLU A 635 -14.99 24.86 4.15
C GLU A 635 -14.32 24.30 2.89
N ALA A 636 -13.04 24.59 2.68
CA ALA A 636 -12.28 24.08 1.54
C ALA A 636 -12.19 22.53 1.55
N ALA A 637 -11.86 21.92 2.69
CA ALA A 637 -11.80 20.47 2.83
C ALA A 637 -13.18 19.84 2.57
N ASN A 638 -14.23 20.33 3.22
CA ASN A 638 -15.58 19.77 3.07
C ASN A 638 -16.22 20.02 1.70
N SER A 639 -15.75 21.02 0.95
CA SER A 639 -16.19 21.27 -0.41
C SER A 639 -15.51 20.36 -1.44
N ASP A 640 -14.39 19.71 -1.07
CA ASP A 640 -13.72 18.84 -2.01
C ASP A 640 -14.57 17.61 -2.37
N TYR A 641 -14.22 16.97 -3.48
CA TYR A 641 -14.92 15.80 -3.99
C TYR A 641 -14.99 14.64 -2.99
N ASP A 642 -13.86 14.25 -2.41
CA ASP A 642 -13.77 13.04 -1.57
C ASP A 642 -14.66 13.22 -0.32
N HIS A 643 -14.72 14.43 0.22
CA HIS A 643 -15.52 14.76 1.40
C HIS A 643 -16.99 14.91 1.10
N ARG A 644 -17.37 15.58 0.00
CA ARG A 644 -18.77 15.64 -0.42
C ARG A 644 -19.32 14.24 -0.66
N LEU A 645 -18.54 13.37 -1.31
CA LEU A 645 -18.90 11.98 -1.52
C LEU A 645 -19.04 11.21 -0.19
N ALA A 646 -18.06 11.32 0.71
CA ALA A 646 -18.11 10.63 1.99
C ALA A 646 -19.27 11.10 2.89
N THR A 647 -19.61 12.40 2.86
CA THR A 647 -20.78 12.95 3.54
C THR A 647 -22.07 12.42 2.94
N LEU A 648 -22.19 12.37 1.61
CA LEU A 648 -23.37 11.79 0.95
C LEU A 648 -23.50 10.29 1.26
N PHE A 649 -22.39 9.57 1.31
CA PHE A 649 -22.37 8.17 1.72
C PHE A 649 -22.76 7.97 3.19
N SER A 650 -22.47 8.94 4.07
CA SER A 650 -22.97 8.92 5.44
C SER A 650 -24.51 9.01 5.49
N HIS A 651 -25.15 9.79 4.61
CA HIS A 651 -26.62 9.81 4.47
C HIS A 651 -27.17 8.47 4.04
N TYR A 652 -26.54 7.82 3.04
CA TYR A 652 -26.88 6.45 2.66
C TYR A 652 -26.82 5.50 3.86
N MET A 653 -25.75 5.56 4.65
CA MET A 653 -25.59 4.72 5.84
C MET A 653 -26.63 5.02 6.92
N LYS A 654 -26.98 6.31 7.15
CA LYS A 654 -28.08 6.69 8.06
C LYS A 654 -29.41 6.10 7.60
N ALA A 655 -29.69 6.08 6.30
CA ALA A 655 -30.90 5.48 5.75
C ALA A 655 -30.88 3.95 5.85
N LEU A 656 -29.75 3.31 5.52
CA LEU A 656 -29.57 1.86 5.64
C LEU A 656 -29.78 1.36 7.07
N ARG A 657 -29.35 2.12 8.08
CA ARG A 657 -29.59 1.80 9.50
C ARG A 657 -31.09 1.69 9.83
N LYS A 658 -31.92 2.50 9.18
CA LYS A 658 -33.38 2.52 9.37
C LYS A 658 -34.07 1.45 8.55
N ASP A 659 -33.58 1.20 7.34
CA ASP A 659 -34.08 0.17 6.42
C ASP A 659 -32.95 -0.68 5.86
N ARG A 660 -32.81 -1.90 6.40
CA ARG A 660 -31.79 -2.87 5.99
C ARG A 660 -32.00 -3.44 4.57
N SER A 661 -33.17 -3.21 3.96
CA SER A 661 -33.47 -3.60 2.58
C SER A 661 -33.06 -2.55 1.53
N LEU A 662 -32.54 -1.41 1.98
CA LEU A 662 -32.13 -0.31 1.12
C LEU A 662 -30.91 -0.68 0.26
N ILE A 663 -31.03 -0.60 -1.07
CA ILE A 663 -29.92 -0.88 -1.99
C ILE A 663 -29.11 0.40 -2.21
N HIS A 664 -29.79 1.52 -2.45
CA HIS A 664 -29.19 2.85 -2.56
C HIS A 664 -30.09 3.95 -2.01
N LEU A 665 -29.52 5.11 -1.67
CA LEU A 665 -30.22 6.20 -0.95
C LEU A 665 -31.45 6.76 -1.70
N ARG A 666 -31.38 6.88 -3.03
CA ARG A 666 -32.51 7.37 -3.83
C ARG A 666 -33.76 6.45 -3.82
N GLU A 667 -33.68 5.20 -3.34
CA GLU A 667 -34.90 4.37 -3.15
C GLU A 667 -35.79 4.89 -2.02
N GLY A 668 -35.18 5.55 -1.01
CA GLY A 668 -35.84 5.98 0.21
C GLY A 668 -36.22 7.46 0.24
N THR A 669 -36.05 8.18 -0.89
CA THR A 669 -36.35 9.60 -1.00
C THR A 669 -37.42 9.77 -2.07
N PRO A 670 -38.65 10.24 -1.74
CA PRO A 670 -39.69 10.46 -2.73
C PRO A 670 -39.32 11.52 -3.78
#